data_AF-A0A938MZE3-F1
#
_entry.id   AF-A0A938MZE3-F1
#
_cell.length_a   1.000
_cell.length_b   1.000
_cell.length_c   1.000
_cell.angle_alpha   90.00
_cell.angle_beta   90.00
_cell.angle_gamma   90.00
#
_symmetry.space_group_name_H-M   'P 1'
#
loop_
_entity.id
_entity.type
_entity.pdbx_description
1 polymer ?
#
loop_
_entity_poly.entity_id
_entity_poly.type
_entity_poly.pdbx_seq_one_letter_code
_entity_poly.pdbx_strand_id
1 'polypeptide(L)'
;MGKLTGELLTLIGKQVQEHGIVVWYDPEGVYGEVAANLDLSDTRVLRFESSFFELRSRLEPLLEFVEDDGSFQPDLETPPRVVVYVPRDRAATEQALVEAEAAGVVMEPGASPWQRNTRLKVLAERVFKRIAPDRAAGVAAEVEAGRRTLTELDWLADQSGDFGAVKLIFGTTAVADVLLAFVASDRHDEAIVEKESLAELCQLLGTELGVSIGAKQPVSQARHELCRCLLLAELAIRVEAAGHRLPSLDTVPRPETARQQEQLLAMCSQWRNRLDLRDSYTEIANRIQNEVQVLGLGLQGEMLAEVETFSCLESILLEAIEAGILAENYAAALQLAKRRRTSFWALCEPDVQLRWTLLELAASMLLAAERIQEELKTISRDPASLIAAYVDGLASSERDTMPWSRMDRHQRHLEHRYAMLELESGGSHDPLAAVIRHARSRYFEVADRCAEVLGKAFETSGFQAEGIAHQRDVFRSQVRTRASEHKTAYLLVDALRYEMAEELVEGLGDDFEVTLAPALGQLPSITEVGMAALMPGAEQGLELVDAGGGRVGVRIGDTVLKDRASRWKHFQQTADGKTALLKLNDLMKPTKQRRDEIEAAELLLVTSQEIDRRGEETSDEEEARLFMAEVLEKVRRGIRRLAALGVKEIVVAADHGHVFVEEVDESMKMDAPGGETVDLHPRVWVGRGGAAHERYLRVTAGRLGMAGDLELVFPGGLACLRSRGSGGGYFHGGISMQEVVVPVATIRVSKPPAQGVGTTSVTLTVAKPKITTRFFSVEAKYVVAGLFGEDSK
;
A
#
# COMPACT_ATOMS: atom_id res chain seq x y z
N MET A 1 38.27 18.20 33.25
CA MET A 1 39.14 17.35 32.40
C MET A 1 38.50 15.99 32.35
N GLY A 2 38.14 15.50 31.16
CA GLY A 2 37.52 14.19 31.04
C GLY A 2 38.52 13.04 31.26
N LYS A 3 37.99 11.85 31.55
CA LYS A 3 38.75 10.69 32.01
C LYS A 3 39.72 10.12 30.95
N LEU A 4 39.38 10.20 29.66
CA LEU A 4 40.26 9.77 28.56
C LEU A 4 41.38 10.78 28.36
N THR A 5 41.07 12.07 28.36
CA THR A 5 42.09 13.13 28.28
C THR A 5 43.08 13.03 29.44
N GLY A 6 42.59 12.77 30.67
CA GLY A 6 43.46 12.57 31.84
C GLY A 6 44.39 11.34 31.74
N GLU A 7 43.89 10.22 31.20
CA GLU A 7 44.71 9.02 30.96
C GLU A 7 45.80 9.29 29.91
N LEU A 8 45.48 10.00 28.83
CA LEU A 8 46.45 10.39 27.81
C LEU A 8 47.56 11.27 28.39
N LEU A 9 47.21 12.30 29.17
CA LEU A 9 48.20 13.17 29.82
C LEU A 9 49.11 12.39 30.78
N THR A 10 48.56 11.39 31.46
CA THR A 10 49.34 10.51 32.34
C THR A 10 50.35 9.67 31.55
N LEU A 11 49.98 9.18 30.36
CA LEU A 11 50.90 8.44 29.49
C LEU A 11 52.04 9.33 29.00
N ILE A 12 51.71 10.51 28.47
CA ILE A 12 52.70 11.47 27.96
C ILE A 12 53.63 11.92 29.09
N GLY A 13 53.07 12.29 30.25
CA GLY A 13 53.86 12.72 31.41
C GLY A 13 54.85 11.67 31.90
N LYS A 14 54.47 10.38 31.91
CA LYS A 14 55.40 9.29 32.22
C LYS A 14 56.52 9.16 31.20
N GLN A 15 56.20 9.25 29.90
CA GLN A 15 57.23 9.17 28.86
C GLN A 15 58.20 10.37 28.91
N VAL A 16 57.72 11.57 29.22
CA VAL A 16 58.57 12.74 29.46
C VAL A 16 59.47 12.52 30.68
N GLN A 17 58.95 11.94 31.76
CA GLN A 17 59.73 11.68 32.97
C GLN A 17 60.82 10.61 32.75
N GLU A 18 60.54 9.58 31.95
CA GLU A 18 61.45 8.46 31.69
C GLU A 18 62.50 8.78 30.61
N HIS A 19 62.13 9.57 29.59
CA HIS A 19 62.94 9.74 28.38
C HIS A 19 63.31 11.20 28.08
N GLY A 20 62.78 12.18 28.83
CA GLY A 20 62.99 13.61 28.60
C GLY A 20 62.23 14.14 27.38
N ILE A 21 62.61 13.67 26.18
CA ILE A 21 62.06 14.12 24.90
C ILE A 21 60.99 13.12 24.42
N VAL A 22 59.79 13.62 24.12
CA VAL A 22 58.69 12.84 23.55
C VAL A 22 58.28 13.45 22.21
N VAL A 23 58.40 12.68 21.13
CA VAL A 23 57.85 13.04 19.81
C VAL A 23 56.51 12.34 19.66
N TRP A 24 55.43 13.10 19.64
CA TRP A 24 54.06 12.62 19.58
C TRP A 24 53.44 12.88 18.22
N TYR A 25 53.22 11.81 17.46
CA TYR A 25 52.52 11.84 16.17
C TYR A 25 51.01 11.58 16.35
N ASP A 26 50.20 12.42 15.72
CA ASP A 26 48.74 12.32 15.68
C ASP A 26 48.23 12.50 14.23
N PRO A 27 48.31 11.46 13.38
CA PRO A 27 47.91 11.54 11.97
C PRO A 27 46.42 11.87 11.78
N GLU A 28 45.57 11.53 12.75
CA GLU A 28 44.13 11.73 12.68
C GLU A 28 43.69 13.10 13.25
N GLY A 29 44.61 13.86 13.86
CA GLY A 29 44.35 15.18 14.41
C GLY A 29 43.39 15.19 15.62
N VAL A 30 43.17 14.03 16.24
CA VAL A 30 42.21 13.80 17.33
C VAL A 30 42.54 14.65 18.56
N TYR A 31 43.81 14.93 18.80
CA TYR A 31 44.31 15.51 20.04
C TYR A 31 44.80 16.95 19.88
N GLY A 32 44.46 17.62 18.78
CA GLY A 32 44.93 18.98 18.47
C GLY A 32 44.63 20.00 19.57
N GLU A 33 43.43 19.96 20.17
CA GLU A 33 43.05 20.83 21.29
C GLU A 33 43.74 20.45 22.61
N VAL A 34 43.97 19.15 22.84
CA VAL A 34 44.68 18.66 24.04
C VAL A 34 46.15 19.11 23.99
N ALA A 35 46.80 18.97 22.83
CA ALA A 35 48.16 19.43 22.62
C ALA A 35 48.30 20.96 22.73
N ALA A 36 47.25 21.72 22.38
CA ALA A 36 47.24 23.17 22.49
C ALA A 36 47.23 23.66 23.95
N ASN A 37 46.57 22.90 24.83
CA ASN A 37 46.39 23.24 26.23
C ASN A 37 47.22 22.33 27.15
N LEU A 38 48.25 21.67 26.62
CA LEU A 38 49.08 20.73 27.36
C LEU A 38 49.97 21.49 28.34
N ASP A 39 49.68 21.34 29.63
CA ASP A 39 50.49 21.88 30.72
C ASP A 39 51.08 20.74 31.55
N LEU A 40 52.39 20.57 31.48
CA LEU A 40 53.16 19.58 32.21
C LEU A 40 54.30 20.30 32.94
N SER A 41 54.46 20.02 34.24
CA SER A 41 55.45 20.71 35.09
C SER A 41 56.86 20.59 34.51
N ASP A 42 57.54 21.74 34.37
CA ASP A 42 58.90 21.88 33.84
C ASP A 42 59.10 21.22 32.46
N THR A 43 58.07 21.18 31.61
CA THR A 43 58.13 20.56 30.27
C THR A 43 57.80 21.56 29.18
N ARG A 44 58.66 21.68 28.17
CA ARG A 44 58.44 22.57 27.01
C ARG A 44 57.64 21.84 25.92
N VAL A 45 56.50 22.41 25.53
CA VAL A 45 55.66 21.84 24.45
C VAL A 45 55.90 22.59 23.14
N LEU A 46 56.38 21.88 22.13
CA LEU A 46 56.59 22.38 20.77
C LEU A 46 55.57 21.73 19.85
N ARG A 47 54.90 22.52 19.02
CA ARG A 47 53.86 22.05 18.10
C ARG A 47 54.26 22.34 16.68
N PHE A 48 54.03 21.39 15.78
CA PHE A 48 54.11 21.64 14.36
C PHE A 48 52.98 22.58 13.93
N GLU A 49 53.34 23.72 13.34
CA GLU A 49 52.38 24.70 12.79
C GLU A 49 52.37 24.64 11.27
N SER A 50 53.45 25.10 10.62
CA SER A 50 53.52 25.20 9.15
C SER A 50 54.80 24.64 8.52
N SER A 51 55.93 24.62 9.25
CA SER A 51 57.24 24.22 8.72
C SER A 51 58.05 23.38 9.71
N PHE A 52 58.64 22.28 9.23
CA PHE A 52 59.57 21.48 10.02
C PHE A 52 60.89 22.20 10.28
N PHE A 53 61.32 23.11 9.39
CA PHE A 53 62.52 23.93 9.62
C PHE A 53 62.35 24.86 10.82
N GLU A 54 61.17 25.46 10.95
CA GLU A 54 60.85 26.32 12.09
C GLU A 54 60.75 25.51 13.39
N LEU A 55 60.07 24.36 13.34
CA LEU A 55 59.96 23.47 14.48
C LEU A 55 61.34 22.97 14.95
N ARG A 56 62.22 22.61 14.00
CA ARG A 56 63.60 22.22 14.27
C ARG A 56 64.40 23.36 14.88
N SER A 57 64.34 24.57 14.32
CA SER A 57 65.06 25.74 14.86
C SER A 57 64.65 26.05 16.31
N ARG A 58 63.39 25.80 16.70
CA ARG A 58 62.92 25.94 18.09
C ARG A 58 63.35 24.78 19.01
N LEU A 59 63.60 23.61 18.43
CA LEU A 59 63.99 22.39 19.12
C LEU A 59 65.51 22.28 19.28
N GLU A 60 66.28 22.80 18.33
CA GLU A 60 67.74 22.69 18.24
C GLU A 60 68.49 23.20 19.48
N PRO A 61 68.15 24.38 20.07
CA PRO A 61 68.79 24.83 21.32
C PRO A 61 68.52 23.93 22.54
N LEU A 62 67.53 23.01 22.44
CA LEU A 62 67.26 22.02 23.49
C LEU A 62 68.03 20.72 23.28
N LEU A 63 68.55 20.48 22.08
CA LEU A 63 69.31 19.28 21.71
C LEU A 63 70.82 19.55 21.64
N GLU A 64 71.24 20.81 21.67
CA GLU A 64 72.64 21.23 21.66
C GLU A 64 73.31 21.03 23.02
N PHE A 65 74.49 20.42 23.00
CA PHE A 65 75.29 20.10 24.19
C PHE A 65 76.41 21.12 24.45
N VAL A 66 76.52 22.13 23.60
CA VAL A 66 77.63 23.08 23.52
C VAL A 66 77.05 24.48 23.32
N GLU A 67 77.51 25.45 24.11
CA GLU A 67 77.15 26.87 23.99
C GLU A 67 77.81 27.50 22.74
N ASP A 68 77.35 28.70 22.34
CA ASP A 68 77.87 29.45 21.18
C ASP A 68 79.40 29.69 21.21
N ASP A 69 80.03 29.59 22.40
CA ASP A 69 81.47 29.76 22.62
C ASP A 69 82.29 28.45 22.58
N GLY A 70 81.64 27.31 22.33
CA GLY A 70 82.28 26.00 22.26
C GLY A 70 82.44 25.28 23.61
N SER A 71 81.91 25.84 24.70
CA SER A 71 81.91 25.19 26.03
C SER A 71 80.72 24.26 26.22
N PHE A 72 80.90 23.18 26.99
CA PHE A 72 79.83 22.22 27.31
C PHE A 72 78.82 22.81 28.30
N GLN A 73 77.53 22.56 28.09
CA GLN A 73 76.48 23.01 29.02
C GLN A 73 76.64 22.40 30.43
N PRO A 74 76.43 23.17 31.51
CA PRO A 74 76.69 22.71 32.88
C PRO A 74 75.70 21.62 33.38
N ASP A 75 74.51 21.49 32.80
CA ASP A 75 73.45 20.58 33.23
C ASP A 75 73.29 19.33 32.34
N LEU A 76 74.40 18.85 31.75
CA LEU A 76 74.45 17.71 30.81
C LEU A 76 73.87 16.38 31.31
N GLU A 77 73.71 16.20 32.62
CA GLU A 77 73.17 14.97 33.22
C GLU A 77 71.63 14.93 33.26
N THR A 78 70.95 16.06 33.00
CA THR A 78 69.48 16.13 33.06
C THR A 78 68.91 16.26 31.65
N PRO A 79 68.24 15.22 31.11
CA PRO A 79 67.66 15.31 29.76
C PRO A 79 66.56 16.39 29.70
N PRO A 80 66.52 17.18 28.62
CA PRO A 80 65.54 18.25 28.47
C PRO A 80 64.14 17.65 28.40
N ARG A 81 63.21 18.22 29.18
CA ARG A 81 61.82 17.76 29.22
C ARG A 81 61.04 18.47 28.12
N VAL A 82 60.83 17.79 26.99
CA VAL A 82 60.24 18.37 25.79
C VAL A 82 59.19 17.44 25.20
N VAL A 83 58.03 17.98 24.84
CA VAL A 83 57.02 17.27 24.03
C VAL A 83 56.92 17.95 22.68
N VAL A 84 57.16 17.22 21.61
CA VAL A 84 57.01 17.67 20.22
C VAL A 84 55.76 17.04 19.64
N TYR A 85 54.70 17.82 19.46
CA TYR A 85 53.43 17.36 18.86
C TYR A 85 53.40 17.62 17.35
N VAL A 86 53.11 16.57 16.58
CA VAL A 86 53.05 16.62 15.12
C VAL A 86 51.73 16.00 14.65
N PRO A 87 50.79 16.78 14.09
CA PRO A 87 49.50 16.29 13.61
C PRO A 87 49.64 15.66 12.20
N ARG A 88 50.61 14.76 12.02
CA ARG A 88 50.90 14.06 10.76
C ARG A 88 51.39 12.65 11.03
N ASP A 89 51.27 11.80 10.02
CA ASP A 89 51.87 10.47 10.04
C ASP A 89 53.40 10.57 10.03
N ARG A 90 54.07 9.77 10.86
CA ARG A 90 55.52 9.74 11.00
C ARG A 90 56.23 9.44 9.67
N ALA A 91 55.71 8.49 8.88
CA ALA A 91 56.31 8.14 7.58
C ALA A 91 56.21 9.29 6.57
N ALA A 92 55.21 10.16 6.70
CA ALA A 92 55.02 11.33 5.85
C ALA A 92 55.88 12.54 6.25
N THR A 93 56.70 12.44 7.31
CA THR A 93 57.58 13.52 7.76
C THR A 93 58.97 13.51 7.13
N GLU A 94 59.27 12.53 6.27
CA GLU A 94 60.59 12.39 5.61
C GLU A 94 61.76 12.43 6.61
N GLN A 95 61.58 11.89 7.81
CA GLN A 95 62.58 11.86 8.89
C GLN A 95 63.00 13.25 9.40
N ALA A 96 62.15 14.28 9.24
CA ALA A 96 62.48 15.66 9.61
C ALA A 96 62.87 15.85 11.09
N LEU A 97 62.46 14.95 12.00
CA LEU A 97 62.74 15.01 13.44
C LEU A 97 63.60 13.83 13.93
N VAL A 98 64.33 13.15 13.04
CA VAL A 98 65.10 11.92 13.37
C VAL A 98 66.05 12.10 14.55
N GLU A 99 66.62 13.29 14.72
CA GLU A 99 67.52 13.62 15.82
C GLU A 99 66.79 13.58 17.17
N ALA A 100 65.58 14.13 17.23
CA ALA A 100 64.73 14.15 18.43
C ALA A 100 64.11 12.77 18.71
N GLU A 101 63.75 12.03 17.65
CA GLU A 101 63.28 10.65 17.78
C GLU A 101 64.37 9.72 18.32
N ALA A 102 65.63 9.94 17.92
CA ALA A 102 66.77 9.15 18.39
C ALA A 102 67.19 9.51 19.82
N ALA A 103 67.10 10.79 20.19
CA ALA A 103 67.44 11.27 21.54
C ALA A 103 66.35 10.96 22.58
N GLY A 104 65.10 10.79 22.15
CA GLY A 104 63.94 10.64 23.01
C GLY A 104 63.13 9.37 22.76
N VAL A 105 61.81 9.54 22.80
CA VAL A 105 60.84 8.47 22.55
C VAL A 105 59.73 8.92 21.62
N VAL A 106 59.28 8.00 20.77
CA VAL A 106 58.14 8.22 19.87
C VAL A 106 56.86 7.65 20.49
N MET A 107 55.81 8.48 20.49
CA MET A 107 54.43 8.07 20.80
C MET A 107 53.56 8.25 19.55
N GLU A 108 52.86 7.19 19.15
CA GLU A 108 52.04 7.18 17.93
C GLU A 108 50.92 6.12 18.02
N PRO A 109 49.85 6.24 17.21
CA PRO A 109 48.81 5.22 17.15
C PRO A 109 49.39 3.86 16.74
N GLY A 110 49.19 2.83 17.57
CA GLY A 110 49.69 1.48 17.30
C GLY A 110 51.11 1.19 17.79
N ALA A 111 51.79 2.13 18.45
CA ALA A 111 53.14 1.92 18.97
C ALA A 111 53.23 0.74 19.96
N SER A 112 54.38 0.06 19.96
CA SER A 112 54.75 -0.95 20.94
C SER A 112 56.03 -0.51 21.68
N PRO A 113 56.07 -0.51 23.02
CA PRO A 113 55.08 -1.05 23.95
C PRO A 113 53.83 -0.16 24.12
N TRP A 114 52.74 -0.71 24.69
CA TRP A 114 51.42 -0.06 24.73
C TRP A 114 51.39 1.30 25.43
N GLN A 115 52.35 1.59 26.30
CA GLN A 115 52.50 2.86 27.00
C GLN A 115 52.77 4.03 26.05
N ARG A 116 53.22 3.74 24.83
CA ARG A 116 53.47 4.72 23.76
C ARG A 116 52.34 4.81 22.75
N ASN A 117 51.31 3.96 22.90
CA ASN A 117 50.21 3.85 21.94
C ASN A 117 49.14 4.91 22.23
N THR A 118 48.99 5.86 21.31
CA THR A 118 48.03 6.97 21.41
C THR A 118 46.76 6.73 20.60
N ARG A 119 46.51 5.51 20.09
CA ARG A 119 45.30 5.20 19.30
C ARG A 119 44.04 5.39 20.15
N LEU A 120 43.12 6.25 19.71
CA LEU A 120 41.92 6.63 20.48
C LEU A 120 41.10 5.42 20.91
N LYS A 121 40.92 4.42 20.03
CA LYS A 121 40.25 3.16 20.35
C LYS A 121 40.87 2.46 21.55
N VAL A 122 42.19 2.32 21.58
CA VAL A 122 42.91 1.60 22.64
C VAL A 122 42.81 2.36 23.96
N LEU A 123 42.88 3.69 23.89
CA LEU A 123 42.71 4.57 25.04
C LEU A 123 41.28 4.47 25.60
N ALA A 124 40.26 4.58 24.74
CA ALA A 124 38.85 4.45 25.10
C ALA A 124 38.56 3.07 25.69
N GLU A 125 38.96 1.99 25.02
CA GLU A 125 38.76 0.62 25.51
C GLU A 125 39.38 0.42 26.89
N ARG A 126 40.57 0.98 27.16
CA ARG A 126 41.22 0.88 28.48
C ARG A 126 40.48 1.65 29.57
N VAL A 127 40.04 2.88 29.29
CA VAL A 127 39.27 3.67 30.25
C VAL A 127 37.94 2.98 30.54
N PHE A 128 37.20 2.60 29.49
CA PHE A 128 35.92 1.91 29.61
C PHE A 128 36.04 0.51 30.21
N LYS A 129 37.15 -0.22 30.04
CA LYS A 129 37.40 -1.47 30.80
C LYS A 129 37.45 -1.27 32.31
N ARG A 130 37.85 -0.07 32.78
CA ARG A 130 37.87 0.26 34.21
C ARG A 130 36.53 0.80 34.71
N ILE A 131 35.83 1.61 33.91
CA ILE A 131 34.60 2.30 34.35
C ILE A 131 33.29 1.60 33.95
N ALA A 132 33.27 0.87 32.83
CA ALA A 132 32.09 0.17 32.30
C ALA A 132 32.52 -1.03 31.40
N PRO A 133 32.97 -2.15 32.00
CA PRO A 133 33.60 -3.28 31.29
C PRO A 133 32.75 -3.83 30.13
N ASP A 134 31.43 -3.92 30.32
CA ASP A 134 30.49 -4.46 29.34
C ASP A 134 30.38 -3.58 28.07
N ARG A 135 30.62 -2.27 28.18
CA ARG A 135 30.52 -1.32 27.07
C ARG A 135 31.85 -1.12 26.34
N ALA A 136 32.96 -1.55 26.94
CA ALA A 136 34.30 -1.27 26.43
C ALA A 136 34.50 -1.76 24.98
N ALA A 137 34.02 -2.97 24.66
CA ALA A 137 34.12 -3.54 23.32
C ALA A 137 33.25 -2.80 22.28
N GLY A 138 32.04 -2.38 22.67
CA GLY A 138 31.13 -1.62 21.81
C GLY A 138 31.64 -0.21 21.52
N VAL A 139 32.09 0.49 22.56
CA VAL A 139 32.72 1.82 22.43
C VAL A 139 33.96 1.75 21.54
N ALA A 140 34.81 0.73 21.72
CA ALA A 140 35.97 0.51 20.87
C ALA A 140 35.60 0.29 19.39
N ALA A 141 34.48 -0.39 19.11
CA ALA A 141 33.98 -0.59 17.75
C ALA A 141 33.37 0.68 17.14
N GLU A 142 32.69 1.51 17.93
CA GLU A 142 32.16 2.82 17.48
C GLU A 142 33.29 3.80 17.13
N VAL A 143 34.36 3.83 17.94
CA VAL A 143 35.55 4.64 17.69
C VAL A 143 36.28 4.19 16.43
N GLU A 144 36.44 2.87 16.22
CA GLU A 144 37.05 2.34 15.00
C GLU A 144 36.25 2.72 13.73
N ALA A 145 34.93 2.84 13.85
CA ALA A 145 34.05 3.27 12.77
C ALA A 145 34.02 4.81 12.58
N GLY A 146 34.81 5.57 13.33
CA GLY A 146 34.88 7.04 13.23
C GLY A 146 33.62 7.76 13.72
N ARG A 147 32.75 7.09 14.50
CA ARG A 147 31.43 7.61 14.91
C ARG A 147 31.44 8.40 16.22
N ARG A 148 32.59 8.49 16.90
CA ARG A 148 32.73 9.13 18.22
C ARG A 148 34.00 9.95 18.31
N THR A 149 33.88 11.18 18.82
CA THR A 149 35.03 12.08 19.05
C THR A 149 35.60 11.94 20.46
N LEU A 150 36.82 12.43 20.71
CA LEU A 150 37.42 12.45 22.05
C LEU A 150 36.53 13.19 23.07
N THR A 151 35.98 14.33 22.69
CA THR A 151 35.10 15.16 23.54
C THR A 151 33.82 14.41 23.93
N GLU A 152 33.21 13.69 22.99
CA GLU A 152 32.04 12.85 23.26
C GLU A 152 32.36 11.65 24.15
N LEU A 153 33.54 11.04 23.99
CA LEU A 153 33.99 9.93 24.82
C LEU A 153 34.30 10.37 26.25
N ASP A 154 34.90 11.56 26.43
CA ASP A 154 35.11 12.16 27.74
C ASP A 154 33.80 12.48 28.44
N TRP A 155 32.84 13.06 27.70
CA TRP A 155 31.48 13.27 28.20
C TRP A 155 30.78 11.95 28.57
N LEU A 156 30.87 10.92 27.73
CA LEU A 156 30.34 9.57 28.00
C LEU A 156 30.99 8.93 29.24
N ALA A 157 32.29 9.11 29.41
CA ALA A 157 33.03 8.59 30.55
C ALA A 157 32.67 9.33 31.85
N ASP A 158 32.38 10.62 31.76
CA ASP A 158 31.90 11.44 32.88
C ASP A 158 30.42 11.15 33.22
N GLN A 159 29.61 10.81 32.22
CA GLN A 159 28.22 10.38 32.36
C GLN A 159 28.03 8.94 32.84
N SER A 160 29.10 8.16 32.96
CA SER A 160 29.03 6.78 33.49
C SER A 160 28.75 6.73 35.00
N GLY A 161 28.06 7.74 35.56
CA GLY A 161 27.49 7.75 36.90
C GLY A 161 26.08 7.13 36.90
N ASP A 162 25.89 6.11 37.73
CA ASP A 162 24.67 5.64 38.41
C ASP A 162 23.31 5.71 37.67
N PHE A 163 23.18 5.03 36.51
CA PHE A 163 21.86 4.56 36.02
C PHE A 163 21.55 3.11 36.46
N GLY A 164 22.09 2.70 37.61
CA GLY A 164 22.07 1.33 38.09
C GLY A 164 20.65 0.84 38.39
N ALA A 165 19.79 1.70 38.93
CA ALA A 165 18.43 1.34 39.27
C ALA A 165 17.57 1.19 38.01
N VAL A 166 17.71 2.08 37.02
CA VAL A 166 17.01 1.95 35.73
C VAL A 166 17.41 0.66 35.00
N LYS A 167 18.71 0.34 34.94
CA LYS A 167 19.19 -0.93 34.35
C LYS A 167 18.62 -2.15 35.07
N LEU A 168 18.48 -2.08 36.40
CA LEU A 168 17.95 -3.19 37.20
C LEU A 168 16.44 -3.39 37.02
N ILE A 169 15.68 -2.31 36.80
CA ILE A 169 14.22 -2.35 36.62
C ILE A 169 13.84 -2.81 35.20
N PHE A 170 14.49 -2.21 34.19
CA PHE A 170 14.13 -2.42 32.78
C PHE A 170 15.02 -3.45 32.07
N GLY A 171 16.11 -3.90 32.70
CA GLY A 171 17.09 -4.82 32.11
C GLY A 171 18.02 -4.17 31.07
N THR A 172 17.84 -2.89 30.77
CA THR A 172 18.59 -2.13 29.77
C THR A 172 18.66 -0.65 30.16
N THR A 173 19.64 0.06 29.61
CA THR A 173 19.72 1.54 29.68
C THR A 173 19.49 2.17 28.31
N ALA A 174 19.08 1.38 27.31
CA ALA A 174 18.71 1.89 26.00
C ALA A 174 17.44 2.74 26.13
N VAL A 175 17.53 4.03 25.83
CA VAL A 175 16.46 5.00 26.10
C VAL A 175 15.17 4.66 25.35
N ALA A 176 15.26 4.11 24.14
CA ALA A 176 14.09 3.61 23.39
C ALA A 176 13.33 2.54 24.17
N ASP A 177 14.03 1.50 24.64
CA ASP A 177 13.40 0.39 25.34
C ASP A 177 12.86 0.81 26.71
N VAL A 178 13.63 1.62 27.45
CA VAL A 178 13.22 2.16 28.76
C VAL A 178 11.98 3.04 28.61
N LEU A 179 11.97 3.97 27.64
CA LEU A 179 10.83 4.83 27.39
C LEU A 179 9.60 4.00 27.06
N LEU A 180 9.68 3.13 26.05
CA LEU A 180 8.54 2.35 25.57
C LEU A 180 7.98 1.45 26.66
N ALA A 181 8.84 0.78 27.45
CA ALA A 181 8.40 -0.03 28.58
C ALA A 181 7.68 0.81 29.66
N PHE A 182 8.14 2.04 29.89
CA PHE A 182 7.55 2.95 30.86
C PHE A 182 6.24 3.59 30.36
N VAL A 183 6.16 4.10 29.13
CA VAL A 183 4.96 4.77 28.64
C VAL A 183 3.84 3.80 28.29
N ALA A 184 4.17 2.59 27.84
CA ALA A 184 3.19 1.60 27.41
C ALA A 184 2.52 0.82 28.56
N SER A 185 3.10 0.79 29.76
CA SER A 185 2.56 -0.01 30.86
C SER A 185 2.93 0.51 32.25
N ASP A 186 2.15 0.14 33.25
CA ASP A 186 2.42 0.40 34.68
C ASP A 186 3.23 -0.72 35.35
N ARG A 187 3.68 -1.73 34.59
CA ARG A 187 4.36 -2.94 35.08
C ARG A 187 5.57 -2.65 35.96
N HIS A 188 6.28 -1.56 35.69
CA HIS A 188 7.50 -1.20 36.40
C HIS A 188 7.28 -0.18 37.54
N ASP A 189 6.04 0.26 37.77
CA ASP A 189 5.74 1.33 38.74
C ASP A 189 6.15 0.96 40.17
N GLU A 190 5.80 -0.25 40.62
CA GLU A 190 6.16 -0.73 41.95
C GLU A 190 7.69 -0.76 42.12
N ALA A 191 8.41 -1.27 41.12
CA ALA A 191 9.87 -1.36 41.15
C ALA A 191 10.55 0.03 41.11
N ILE A 192 9.97 1.00 40.40
CA ILE A 192 10.45 2.40 40.38
C ILE A 192 10.26 3.05 41.75
N VAL A 193 9.12 2.80 42.39
CA VAL A 193 8.84 3.31 43.75
C VAL A 193 9.77 2.67 44.78
N GLU A 194 9.91 1.35 44.76
CA GLU A 194 10.77 0.62 45.71
C GLU A 194 12.26 1.03 45.63
N LYS A 195 12.73 1.40 44.44
CA LYS A 195 14.14 1.78 44.21
C LYS A 195 14.37 3.29 44.18
N GLU A 196 13.34 4.10 44.44
CA GLU A 196 13.39 5.56 44.40
C GLU A 196 13.98 6.13 43.09
N SER A 197 13.79 5.42 41.98
CA SER A 197 14.53 5.67 40.72
C SER A 197 13.80 6.61 39.75
N LEU A 198 12.72 7.27 40.19
CA LEU A 198 11.95 8.17 39.32
C LEU A 198 12.78 9.36 38.85
N ALA A 199 13.57 9.97 39.75
CA ALA A 199 14.44 11.09 39.39
C ALA A 199 15.51 10.70 38.36
N GLU A 200 16.10 9.51 38.53
CA GLU A 200 17.07 8.91 37.61
C GLU A 200 16.45 8.63 36.23
N LEU A 201 15.23 8.08 36.20
CA LEU A 201 14.46 7.87 34.97
C LEU A 201 14.15 9.19 34.25
N CYS A 202 13.65 10.20 34.98
CA CYS A 202 13.35 11.51 34.42
C CYS A 202 14.62 12.20 33.87
N GLN A 203 15.76 12.05 34.53
CA GLN A 203 17.03 12.59 34.06
C GLN A 203 17.51 11.91 32.77
N LEU A 204 17.42 10.57 32.70
CA LEU A 204 17.78 9.81 31.50
C LEU A 204 16.93 10.25 30.30
N LEU A 205 15.61 10.29 30.47
CA LEU A 205 14.68 10.68 29.40
C LEU A 205 14.82 12.15 29.03
N GLY A 206 14.99 13.04 30.01
CA GLY A 206 15.13 14.48 29.78
C GLY A 206 16.42 14.84 29.02
N THR A 207 17.52 14.13 29.28
CA THR A 207 18.79 14.35 28.56
C THR A 207 18.68 14.00 27.08
N GLU A 208 18.04 12.87 26.76
CA GLU A 208 17.93 12.38 25.38
C GLU A 208 16.77 12.99 24.59
N LEU A 209 15.66 13.31 25.24
CA LEU A 209 14.45 13.82 24.57
C LEU A 209 14.28 15.33 24.71
N GLY A 210 15.01 16.00 25.61
CA GLY A 210 14.82 17.43 25.86
C GLY A 210 13.47 17.78 26.51
N VAL A 211 12.76 16.79 27.08
CA VAL A 211 11.47 16.98 27.76
C VAL A 211 11.66 16.77 29.26
N SER A 212 11.34 17.79 30.06
CA SER A 212 11.45 17.72 31.53
C SER A 212 10.09 17.42 32.16
N ILE A 213 10.04 16.38 33.01
CA ILE A 213 8.86 15.98 33.79
C ILE A 213 9.16 16.04 35.29
N GLY A 214 8.13 16.28 36.11
CA GLY A 214 8.31 16.37 37.56
C GLY A 214 8.78 15.05 38.18
N ALA A 215 9.88 15.07 38.93
CA ALA A 215 10.39 13.90 39.66
C ALA A 215 9.81 13.76 41.10
N LYS A 216 9.05 14.75 41.57
CA LYS A 216 8.47 14.81 42.94
C LYS A 216 6.96 14.54 42.93
N GLN A 217 6.52 13.58 42.12
CA GLN A 217 5.11 13.22 41.95
C GLN A 217 4.96 11.69 41.87
N PRO A 218 3.73 11.15 42.02
CA PRO A 218 3.48 9.73 41.81
C PRO A 218 3.95 9.26 40.43
N VAL A 219 4.51 8.05 40.34
CA VAL A 219 5.04 7.48 39.08
C VAL A 219 3.99 7.47 37.97
N SER A 220 2.73 7.18 38.31
CA SER A 220 1.60 7.23 37.38
C SER A 220 1.34 8.63 36.82
N GLN A 221 1.49 9.68 37.64
CA GLN A 221 1.35 11.08 37.21
C GLN A 221 2.54 11.49 36.32
N ALA A 222 3.76 11.05 36.65
CA ALA A 222 4.94 11.28 35.84
C ALA A 222 4.85 10.59 34.46
N ARG A 223 4.39 9.33 34.42
CA ARG A 223 4.11 8.62 33.16
C ARG A 223 3.07 9.37 32.33
N HIS A 224 1.98 9.81 32.95
CA HIS A 224 0.92 10.53 32.26
C HIS A 224 1.42 11.88 31.70
N GLU A 225 2.13 12.68 32.50
CA GLU A 225 2.74 13.95 32.06
C GLU A 225 3.71 13.74 30.90
N LEU A 226 4.54 12.70 30.97
CA LEU A 226 5.47 12.35 29.89
C LEU A 226 4.72 12.01 28.59
N CYS A 227 3.71 11.14 28.66
CA CYS A 227 2.90 10.79 27.48
C CYS A 227 2.26 12.03 26.86
N ARG A 228 1.71 12.91 27.70
CA ARG A 228 1.12 14.19 27.26
C ARG A 228 2.15 15.08 26.57
N CYS A 229 3.34 15.24 27.14
CA CYS A 229 4.41 16.03 26.52
C CYS A 229 4.86 15.42 25.18
N LEU A 230 5.06 14.10 25.11
CA LEU A 230 5.50 13.43 23.89
C LEU A 230 4.52 13.63 22.73
N LEU A 231 3.23 13.35 22.95
CA LEU A 231 2.22 13.43 21.90
C LEU A 231 1.95 14.88 21.49
N LEU A 232 1.87 15.82 22.44
CA LEU A 232 1.66 17.23 22.11
C LEU A 232 2.90 17.86 21.43
N ALA A 233 4.11 17.47 21.84
CA ALA A 233 5.33 17.90 21.17
C ALA A 233 5.41 17.33 19.75
N GLU A 234 5.07 16.06 19.54
CA GLU A 234 4.97 15.47 18.20
C GLU A 234 3.99 16.26 17.32
N LEU A 235 2.77 16.53 17.82
CA LEU A 235 1.77 17.31 17.10
C LEU A 235 2.31 18.69 16.72
N ALA A 236 2.89 19.42 17.68
CA ALA A 236 3.43 20.76 17.45
C ALA A 236 4.57 20.75 16.41
N ILE A 237 5.54 19.84 16.56
CA ILE A 237 6.69 19.71 15.65
C ILE A 237 6.21 19.40 14.22
N ARG A 238 5.25 18.48 14.07
CA ARG A 238 4.73 18.11 12.74
C ARG A 238 3.94 19.23 12.07
N VAL A 239 3.16 19.99 12.83
CA VAL A 239 2.43 21.16 12.31
C VAL A 239 3.40 22.27 11.90
N GLU A 240 4.45 22.53 12.69
CA GLU A 240 5.50 23.49 12.32
C GLU A 240 6.31 23.06 11.10
N ALA A 241 6.59 21.76 10.96
CA ALA A 241 7.24 21.22 9.77
C ALA A 241 6.37 21.39 8.50
N ALA A 242 5.04 21.44 8.65
CA ALA A 242 4.11 21.78 7.57
C ALA A 242 4.04 23.31 7.29
N GLY A 243 4.79 24.14 8.02
CA GLY A 243 4.84 25.59 7.82
C GLY A 243 3.79 26.39 8.60
N HIS A 244 3.09 25.76 9.55
CA HIS A 244 2.04 26.40 10.33
C HIS A 244 2.43 26.53 11.81
N ARG A 245 1.86 27.50 12.54
CA ARG A 245 2.08 27.66 13.98
C ARG A 245 0.75 27.72 14.72
N LEU A 246 0.66 26.97 15.82
CA LEU A 246 -0.51 26.93 16.69
C LEU A 246 -0.17 27.59 18.04
N PRO A 247 -0.64 28.82 18.30
CA PRO A 247 -0.37 29.50 19.57
C PRO A 247 -0.78 28.70 20.81
N SER A 248 -1.84 27.88 20.70
CA SER A 248 -2.33 27.01 21.76
C SER A 248 -1.30 25.94 22.20
N LEU A 249 -0.31 25.63 21.35
CA LEU A 249 0.75 24.65 21.63
C LEU A 249 2.08 25.31 22.03
N ASP A 250 2.19 26.65 22.01
CA ASP A 250 3.45 27.36 22.35
C ASP A 250 3.90 27.10 23.79
N THR A 251 2.99 26.71 24.68
CA THR A 251 3.26 26.41 26.09
C THR A 251 3.64 24.95 26.36
N VAL A 252 3.60 24.08 25.34
CA VAL A 252 3.92 22.66 25.47
C VAL A 252 5.44 22.48 25.61
N PRO A 253 5.91 21.75 26.63
CA PRO A 253 7.33 21.39 26.74
C PRO A 253 7.79 20.61 25.52
N ARG A 254 8.82 21.09 24.84
CA ARG A 254 9.33 20.49 23.60
C ARG A 254 10.86 20.57 23.53
N PRO A 255 11.50 19.70 22.74
CA PRO A 255 12.95 19.70 22.61
C PRO A 255 13.44 20.94 21.84
N GLU A 256 14.54 21.53 22.34
CA GLU A 256 15.15 22.73 21.74
C GLU A 256 16.04 22.42 20.54
N THR A 257 16.59 21.19 20.47
CA THR A 257 17.55 20.79 19.43
C THR A 257 16.91 19.89 18.38
N ALA A 258 17.33 20.04 17.11
CA ALA A 258 16.85 19.22 16.00
C ALA A 258 17.07 17.71 16.26
N ARG A 259 18.23 17.32 16.82
CA ARG A 259 18.52 15.93 17.20
C ARG A 259 17.47 15.36 18.16
N GLN A 260 17.12 16.11 19.21
CA GLN A 260 16.15 15.63 20.20
C GLN A 260 14.72 15.59 19.63
N GLN A 261 14.36 16.51 18.73
CA GLN A 261 13.10 16.48 18.00
C GLN A 261 12.99 15.21 17.14
N GLU A 262 14.02 14.90 16.34
CA GLU A 262 14.07 13.68 15.54
C GLU A 262 13.93 12.42 16.41
N GLN A 263 14.61 12.40 17.55
CA GLN A 263 14.59 11.27 18.48
C GLN A 263 13.21 11.07 19.13
N LEU A 264 12.53 12.16 19.51
CA LEU A 264 11.15 12.13 20.00
C LEU A 264 10.20 11.60 18.93
N LEU A 265 10.27 12.11 17.71
CA LEU A 265 9.43 11.66 16.59
C LEU A 265 9.65 10.16 16.29
N ALA A 266 10.90 9.70 16.31
CA ALA A 266 11.24 8.30 16.12
C ALA A 266 10.62 7.40 17.20
N MET A 267 10.65 7.85 18.46
CA MET A 267 10.07 7.11 19.58
C MET A 267 8.54 7.05 19.53
N CYS A 268 7.86 8.17 19.21
CA CYS A 268 6.42 8.18 18.99
C CYS A 268 6.02 7.23 17.83
N SER A 269 6.77 7.26 16.73
CA SER A 269 6.58 6.34 15.60
C SER A 269 6.80 4.87 16.01
N GLN A 270 7.85 4.57 16.76
CA GLN A 270 8.13 3.21 17.23
C GLN A 270 7.06 2.71 18.20
N TRP A 271 6.57 3.57 19.10
CA TRP A 271 5.47 3.25 20.01
C TRP A 271 4.19 2.90 19.24
N ARG A 272 3.84 3.74 18.27
CA ARG A 272 2.66 3.58 17.42
C ARG A 272 2.71 2.32 16.55
N ASN A 273 3.85 2.05 15.91
CA ASN A 273 3.96 1.02 14.87
C ASN A 273 4.34 -0.37 15.38
N ARG A 274 4.76 -0.51 16.65
CA ARG A 274 5.01 -1.80 17.27
C ARG A 274 3.71 -2.51 17.62
N LEU A 275 3.52 -3.72 17.08
CA LEU A 275 2.30 -4.52 17.29
C LEU A 275 2.01 -4.81 18.76
N ASP A 276 3.05 -5.01 19.58
CA ASP A 276 2.93 -5.27 21.01
C ASP A 276 2.56 -4.03 21.85
N LEU A 277 2.71 -2.83 21.30
CA LEU A 277 2.47 -1.57 21.99
C LEU A 277 1.28 -0.77 21.43
N ARG A 278 0.72 -1.18 20.29
CA ARG A 278 -0.38 -0.51 19.59
C ARG A 278 -1.54 -0.14 20.52
N ASP A 279 -2.04 -1.10 21.29
CA ASP A 279 -3.19 -0.89 22.17
C ASP A 279 -2.90 0.17 23.23
N SER A 280 -1.69 0.15 23.81
CA SER A 280 -1.26 1.15 24.80
C SER A 280 -1.18 2.56 24.20
N TYR A 281 -0.68 2.67 22.96
CA TYR A 281 -0.63 3.96 22.25
C TYR A 281 -2.05 4.48 22.01
N THR A 282 -2.94 3.63 21.49
CA THR A 282 -4.33 3.99 21.20
C THR A 282 -5.06 4.47 22.46
N GLU A 283 -4.96 3.74 23.56
CA GLU A 283 -5.59 4.12 24.83
C GLU A 283 -5.08 5.49 25.33
N ILE A 284 -3.76 5.68 25.34
CA ILE A 284 -3.14 6.88 25.89
C ILE A 284 -3.39 8.10 24.99
N ALA A 285 -3.28 7.94 23.67
CA ALA A 285 -3.60 9.01 22.72
C ALA A 285 -5.06 9.43 22.82
N ASN A 286 -6.00 8.48 22.93
CA ASN A 286 -7.42 8.77 23.12
C ASN A 286 -7.73 9.44 24.46
N ARG A 287 -6.99 9.11 25.53
CA ARG A 287 -7.13 9.81 26.80
C ARG A 287 -6.65 11.25 26.69
N ILE A 288 -5.44 11.47 26.17
CA ILE A 288 -4.83 12.81 26.06
C ILE A 288 -5.62 13.71 25.12
N GLN A 289 -6.14 13.20 24.00
CA GLN A 289 -6.91 14.03 23.06
C GLN A 289 -8.17 14.61 23.71
N ASN A 290 -8.82 13.84 24.59
CA ASN A 290 -10.03 14.26 25.30
C ASN A 290 -9.71 15.28 26.39
N GLU A 291 -8.62 15.08 27.13
CA GLU A 291 -8.17 16.01 28.18
C GLU A 291 -7.76 17.37 27.63
N VAL A 292 -7.10 17.40 26.47
CA VAL A 292 -6.60 18.63 25.84
C VAL A 292 -7.63 19.25 24.89
N GLN A 293 -8.72 18.53 24.59
CA GLN A 293 -9.73 18.92 23.62
C GLN A 293 -9.09 19.27 22.26
N VAL A 294 -8.37 18.31 21.67
CA VAL A 294 -7.54 18.55 20.45
C VAL A 294 -8.32 19.19 19.30
N LEU A 295 -9.60 18.83 19.11
CA LEU A 295 -10.46 19.45 18.08
C LEU A 295 -10.69 20.96 18.30
N GLY A 296 -10.60 21.44 19.55
CA GLY A 296 -10.72 22.85 19.90
C GLY A 296 -9.47 23.70 19.64
N LEU A 297 -8.37 23.10 19.16
CA LEU A 297 -7.10 23.81 18.94
C LEU A 297 -7.05 24.64 17.65
N GLY A 298 -8.11 24.63 16.84
CA GLY A 298 -8.16 25.38 15.57
C GLY A 298 -7.34 24.74 14.45
N LEU A 299 -7.20 23.42 14.46
CA LEU A 299 -6.50 22.63 13.45
C LEU A 299 -7.28 22.60 12.13
N GLN A 300 -6.56 22.62 11.01
CA GLN A 300 -7.13 22.59 9.65
C GLN A 300 -6.46 21.48 8.84
N GLY A 301 -7.16 20.94 7.83
CA GLY A 301 -6.70 19.77 7.07
C GLY A 301 -5.32 19.95 6.41
N GLU A 302 -5.01 21.15 5.90
CA GLU A 302 -3.72 21.48 5.31
C GLU A 302 -2.53 21.35 6.28
N MET A 303 -2.76 21.49 7.59
CA MET A 303 -1.75 21.32 8.63
C MET A 303 -1.49 19.84 8.98
N LEU A 304 -2.38 18.94 8.61
CA LEU A 304 -2.50 17.60 9.20
C LEU A 304 -2.05 16.47 8.27
N ALA A 305 -1.64 16.78 7.04
CA ALA A 305 -1.34 15.81 5.99
C ALA A 305 -0.33 14.72 6.41
N GLU A 306 0.63 15.05 7.28
CA GLU A 306 1.70 14.18 7.80
C GLU A 306 1.58 13.92 9.32
N VAL A 307 0.40 14.18 9.90
CA VAL A 307 0.15 14.07 11.35
C VAL A 307 -0.68 12.83 11.66
N GLU A 308 -0.16 11.95 12.51
CA GLU A 308 -0.83 10.68 12.92
C GLU A 308 -0.93 10.54 14.45
N THR A 309 -0.79 11.65 15.19
CA THR A 309 -0.68 11.63 16.65
C THR A 309 -1.98 11.17 17.32
N PHE A 310 -3.13 11.74 16.93
CA PHE A 310 -4.44 11.51 17.56
C PHE A 310 -5.48 11.07 16.52
N SER A 311 -6.41 10.20 16.90
CA SER A 311 -7.44 9.68 16.00
C SER A 311 -8.43 10.76 15.56
N CYS A 312 -8.77 11.71 16.43
CA CYS A 312 -9.70 12.79 16.12
C CYS A 312 -9.24 13.69 14.95
N LEU A 313 -7.94 13.67 14.60
CA LEU A 313 -7.40 14.40 13.46
C LEU A 313 -7.86 13.82 12.12
N GLU A 314 -8.20 12.52 12.08
CA GLU A 314 -8.73 11.87 10.89
C GLU A 314 -10.04 12.53 10.46
N SER A 315 -10.93 12.91 11.40
CA SER A 315 -12.19 13.59 11.07
C SER A 315 -11.96 14.93 10.35
N ILE A 316 -11.01 15.74 10.82
CA ILE A 316 -10.67 17.03 10.17
C ILE A 316 -10.11 16.80 8.77
N LEU A 317 -9.25 15.79 8.61
CA LEU A 317 -8.67 15.44 7.32
C LEU A 317 -9.71 14.91 6.33
N LEU A 318 -10.63 14.06 6.80
CA LEU A 318 -11.74 13.50 6.02
C LEU A 318 -12.68 14.62 5.53
N GLU A 319 -13.06 15.55 6.39
CA GLU A 319 -13.88 16.71 5.97
C GLU A 319 -13.15 17.59 4.95
N ALA A 320 -11.84 17.81 5.14
CA ALA A 320 -11.03 18.63 4.24
C ALA A 320 -10.88 18.00 2.84
N ILE A 321 -10.65 16.69 2.77
CA ILE A 321 -10.57 15.99 1.48
C ILE A 321 -11.95 15.88 0.81
N GLU A 322 -13.03 15.67 1.57
CA GLU A 322 -14.39 15.69 1.04
C GLU A 322 -14.72 17.03 0.39
N ALA A 323 -14.42 18.14 1.08
CA ALA A 323 -14.52 19.49 0.52
C ALA A 323 -13.60 19.69 -0.69
N GLY A 324 -12.37 19.15 -0.65
CA GLY A 324 -11.42 19.20 -1.76
C GLY A 324 -11.92 18.49 -3.01
N ILE A 325 -12.55 17.32 -2.87
CA ILE A 325 -13.18 16.59 -3.98
C ILE A 325 -14.35 17.39 -4.55
N LEU A 326 -15.22 17.95 -3.70
CA LEU A 326 -16.34 18.78 -4.15
C LEU A 326 -15.89 20.09 -4.84
N ALA A 327 -14.68 20.56 -4.54
CA ALA A 327 -14.01 21.66 -5.21
C ALA A 327 -13.15 21.23 -6.42
N GLU A 328 -13.35 20.00 -6.92
CA GLU A 328 -12.68 19.44 -8.11
C GLU A 328 -11.16 19.24 -7.98
N ASN A 329 -10.61 19.21 -6.75
CA ASN A 329 -9.19 18.95 -6.50
C ASN A 329 -8.85 17.45 -6.43
N TYR A 330 -9.27 16.67 -7.43
CA TYR A 330 -9.25 15.20 -7.38
C TYR A 330 -7.85 14.60 -7.27
N ALA A 331 -6.85 15.16 -7.96
CA ALA A 331 -5.48 14.65 -7.94
C ALA A 331 -4.84 14.74 -6.55
N ALA A 332 -5.00 15.87 -5.87
CA ALA A 332 -4.49 16.07 -4.51
C ALA A 332 -5.23 15.15 -3.52
N ALA A 333 -6.57 15.06 -3.65
CA ALA A 333 -7.39 14.16 -2.85
C ALA A 333 -6.94 12.70 -3.00
N LEU A 334 -6.71 12.22 -4.22
CA LEU A 334 -6.26 10.85 -4.47
C LEU A 334 -4.92 10.54 -3.79
N GLN A 335 -3.95 11.45 -3.87
CA GLN A 335 -2.64 11.26 -3.24
C GLN A 335 -2.75 11.19 -1.71
N LEU A 336 -3.55 12.08 -1.11
CA LEU A 336 -3.79 12.08 0.33
C LEU A 336 -4.51 10.80 0.78
N ALA A 337 -5.59 10.40 0.10
CA ALA A 337 -6.36 9.22 0.45
C ALA A 337 -5.53 7.93 0.37
N LYS A 338 -4.71 7.77 -0.69
CA LYS A 338 -3.80 6.62 -0.84
C LYS A 338 -2.83 6.50 0.33
N ARG A 339 -2.25 7.63 0.78
CA ARG A 339 -1.33 7.65 1.92
C ARG A 339 -2.06 7.36 3.24
N ARG A 340 -3.21 7.99 3.47
CA ARG A 340 -3.95 7.90 4.74
C ARG A 340 -4.68 6.58 4.94
N ARG A 341 -5.11 5.89 3.88
CA ARG A 341 -5.75 4.57 3.99
C ARG A 341 -4.88 3.52 4.69
N THR A 342 -3.57 3.67 4.62
CA THR A 342 -2.58 2.79 5.28
C THR A 342 -1.95 3.42 6.52
N SER A 343 -2.47 4.57 7.00
CA SER A 343 -1.99 5.21 8.23
C SER A 343 -2.30 4.36 9.46
N PHE A 344 -1.65 4.67 10.57
CA PHE A 344 -1.87 3.95 11.82
C PHE A 344 -3.34 3.90 12.25
N TRP A 345 -4.02 5.05 12.23
CA TRP A 345 -5.41 5.14 12.70
C TRP A 345 -6.37 4.44 11.74
N ALA A 346 -6.15 4.52 10.43
CA ALA A 346 -6.91 3.71 9.47
C ALA A 346 -6.73 2.20 9.73
N LEU A 347 -5.53 1.74 10.12
CA LEU A 347 -5.32 0.33 10.46
C LEU A 347 -5.90 -0.09 11.82
N CYS A 348 -6.18 0.86 12.71
CA CYS A 348 -6.76 0.60 14.03
C CYS A 348 -8.29 0.75 14.05
N GLU A 349 -8.84 1.60 13.18
CA GLU A 349 -10.25 1.98 13.14
C GLU A 349 -10.85 1.65 11.76
N PRO A 350 -11.60 0.54 11.64
CA PRO A 350 -12.14 0.07 10.35
C PRO A 350 -12.99 1.12 9.61
N ASP A 351 -13.76 1.94 10.34
CA ASP A 351 -14.62 2.97 9.74
C ASP A 351 -13.80 4.09 9.09
N VAL A 352 -12.70 4.49 9.73
CA VAL A 352 -11.75 5.46 9.18
C VAL A 352 -11.09 4.89 7.92
N GLN A 353 -10.69 3.62 7.94
CA GLN A 353 -10.14 2.95 6.75
C GLN A 353 -11.13 2.91 5.60
N LEU A 354 -12.40 2.59 5.90
CA LEU A 354 -13.45 2.48 4.91
C LEU A 354 -13.71 3.85 4.26
N ARG A 355 -13.82 4.92 5.05
CA ARG A 355 -13.96 6.29 4.53
C ARG A 355 -12.79 6.71 3.64
N TRP A 356 -11.54 6.48 4.07
CA TRP A 356 -10.37 6.76 3.22
C TRP A 356 -10.39 5.96 1.92
N THR A 357 -10.84 4.69 1.98
CA THR A 357 -10.99 3.84 0.79
C THR A 357 -12.05 4.38 -0.17
N LEU A 358 -13.19 4.84 0.35
CA LEU A 358 -14.26 5.46 -0.45
C LEU A 358 -13.78 6.71 -1.17
N LEU A 359 -13.05 7.58 -0.45
CA LEU A 359 -12.51 8.82 -1.01
C LEU A 359 -11.42 8.56 -2.05
N GLU A 360 -10.57 7.55 -1.84
CA GLU A 360 -9.60 7.08 -2.85
C GLU A 360 -10.32 6.62 -4.13
N LEU A 361 -11.37 5.81 -4.00
CA LEU A 361 -12.14 5.30 -5.13
C LEU A 361 -12.90 6.41 -5.86
N ALA A 362 -13.54 7.33 -5.13
CA ALA A 362 -14.24 8.47 -5.69
C ALA A 362 -13.30 9.38 -6.48
N ALA A 363 -12.15 9.76 -5.89
CA ALA A 363 -11.16 10.59 -6.57
C ALA A 363 -10.54 9.89 -7.80
N SER A 364 -10.28 8.57 -7.71
CA SER A 364 -9.78 7.79 -8.86
C SER A 364 -10.78 7.75 -10.01
N MET A 365 -12.07 7.54 -9.70
CA MET A 365 -13.14 7.52 -10.69
C MET A 365 -13.33 8.90 -11.34
N LEU A 366 -13.31 9.97 -10.55
CA LEU A 366 -13.48 11.36 -11.03
C LEU A 366 -12.33 11.78 -11.97
N LEU A 367 -11.08 11.43 -11.65
CA LEU A 367 -9.94 11.64 -12.55
C LEU A 367 -10.06 10.82 -13.85
N ALA A 368 -10.53 9.57 -13.76
CA ALA A 368 -10.78 8.76 -14.95
C ALA A 368 -11.89 9.40 -15.81
N ALA A 369 -12.95 9.92 -15.19
CA ALA A 369 -14.04 10.62 -15.88
C ALA A 369 -13.54 11.88 -16.61
N GLU A 370 -12.75 12.75 -15.95
CA GLU A 370 -12.14 13.92 -16.58
C GLU A 370 -11.26 13.54 -17.79
N ARG A 371 -10.42 12.51 -17.61
CA ARG A 371 -9.55 12.04 -18.68
C ARG A 371 -10.37 11.56 -19.89
N ILE A 372 -11.38 10.72 -19.67
CA ILE A 372 -12.24 10.20 -20.73
C ILE A 372 -12.95 11.36 -21.46
N GLN A 373 -13.43 12.37 -20.74
CA GLN A 373 -14.05 13.54 -21.36
C GLN A 373 -13.10 14.32 -22.27
N GLU A 374 -11.84 14.48 -21.88
CA GLU A 374 -10.82 15.11 -22.73
C GLU A 374 -10.48 14.23 -23.94
N GLU A 375 -10.28 12.93 -23.74
CA GLU A 375 -9.96 11.97 -24.79
C GLU A 375 -11.08 11.88 -25.85
N LEU A 376 -12.34 11.96 -25.44
CA LEU A 376 -13.52 12.00 -26.33
C LEU A 376 -13.54 13.20 -27.29
N LYS A 377 -12.80 14.28 -26.99
CA LYS A 377 -12.71 15.45 -27.88
C LYS A 377 -11.82 15.18 -29.10
N THR A 378 -10.82 14.30 -28.95
CA THR A 378 -9.77 14.10 -29.95
C THR A 378 -9.79 12.71 -30.58
N ILE A 379 -10.38 11.71 -29.93
CA ILE A 379 -10.42 10.34 -30.43
C ILE A 379 -11.19 10.22 -31.75
N SER A 380 -10.75 9.30 -32.62
CA SER A 380 -11.50 8.90 -33.80
C SER A 380 -12.87 8.33 -33.39
N ARG A 381 -13.92 8.72 -34.11
CA ARG A 381 -15.31 8.35 -33.81
C ARG A 381 -15.78 7.12 -34.59
N ASP A 382 -14.91 6.15 -34.76
CA ASP A 382 -15.25 4.82 -35.27
C ASP A 382 -15.36 3.82 -34.10
N PRO A 383 -16.18 2.76 -34.22
CA PRO A 383 -16.38 1.81 -33.14
C PRO A 383 -15.10 1.10 -32.67
N ALA A 384 -14.17 0.79 -33.58
CA ALA A 384 -12.95 0.07 -33.24
C ALA A 384 -12.03 0.92 -32.34
N SER A 385 -11.81 2.19 -32.69
CA SER A 385 -11.03 3.13 -31.88
C SER A 385 -11.64 3.35 -30.49
N LEU A 386 -12.97 3.49 -30.42
CA LEU A 386 -13.67 3.69 -29.14
C LEU A 386 -13.57 2.44 -28.24
N ILE A 387 -13.71 1.24 -28.81
CA ILE A 387 -13.54 -0.03 -28.08
C ILE A 387 -12.09 -0.21 -27.63
N ALA A 388 -11.11 0.12 -28.48
CA ALA A 388 -9.70 0.08 -28.10
C ALA A 388 -9.39 1.04 -26.95
N ALA A 389 -9.95 2.26 -26.95
CA ALA A 389 -9.80 3.17 -25.80
C ALA A 389 -10.46 2.62 -24.53
N TYR A 390 -11.59 1.92 -24.68
CA TYR A 390 -12.25 1.28 -23.55
C TYR A 390 -11.43 0.15 -22.93
N VAL A 391 -10.75 -0.65 -23.75
CA VAL A 391 -10.06 -1.89 -23.36
C VAL A 391 -8.57 -1.68 -23.07
N ASP A 392 -7.86 -0.95 -23.94
CA ASP A 392 -6.41 -0.76 -23.88
C ASP A 392 -6.01 0.62 -23.37
N GLY A 393 -6.94 1.59 -23.44
CA GLY A 393 -6.66 3.00 -23.18
C GLY A 393 -5.99 3.70 -24.36
N LEU A 394 -5.84 5.02 -24.26
CA LEU A 394 -5.12 5.81 -25.26
C LEU A 394 -3.68 6.05 -24.82
N ALA A 395 -2.74 5.87 -25.74
CA ALA A 395 -1.36 6.29 -25.54
C ALA A 395 -1.27 7.82 -25.49
N SER A 396 -1.24 8.38 -24.29
CA SER A 396 -0.87 9.78 -24.07
C SER A 396 0.54 9.82 -23.47
N SER A 397 1.42 10.63 -24.07
CA SER A 397 2.84 10.82 -23.74
C SER A 397 3.24 10.50 -22.28
N GLU A 398 4.10 9.49 -22.11
CA GLU A 398 4.93 9.19 -20.93
C GLU A 398 4.24 8.80 -19.59
N ARG A 399 2.93 8.57 -19.53
CA ARG A 399 2.26 7.98 -18.35
C ARG A 399 1.43 6.76 -18.72
N ASP A 400 1.41 5.77 -17.83
CA ASP A 400 0.71 4.48 -18.01
C ASP A 400 -0.64 4.65 -18.71
N THR A 401 -0.80 3.97 -19.84
CA THR A 401 -2.08 3.87 -20.55
C THR A 401 -3.12 3.30 -19.59
N MET A 402 -4.20 4.05 -19.33
CA MET A 402 -5.28 3.58 -18.49
C MET A 402 -6.56 3.42 -19.33
N PRO A 403 -7.07 2.19 -19.46
CA PRO A 403 -8.33 1.90 -20.16
C PRO A 403 -9.53 2.65 -19.59
N TRP A 404 -10.54 2.97 -20.41
CA TRP A 404 -11.77 3.59 -19.90
C TRP A 404 -12.57 2.62 -19.01
N SER A 405 -12.42 1.31 -19.22
CA SER A 405 -13.01 0.25 -18.38
C SER A 405 -12.64 0.40 -16.90
N ARG A 406 -11.50 1.04 -16.58
CA ARG A 406 -11.08 1.32 -15.20
C ARG A 406 -12.02 2.27 -14.47
N MET A 407 -12.69 3.19 -15.17
CA MET A 407 -13.72 4.02 -14.56
C MET A 407 -14.88 3.18 -14.02
N ASP A 408 -15.36 2.20 -14.81
CA ASP A 408 -16.43 1.27 -14.41
C ASP A 408 -16.01 0.38 -13.24
N ARG A 409 -14.73 -0.01 -13.19
CA ARG A 409 -14.17 -0.76 -12.04
C ARG A 409 -14.18 0.08 -10.77
N HIS A 410 -13.68 1.33 -10.84
CA HIS A 410 -13.69 2.24 -9.70
C HIS A 410 -15.11 2.50 -9.21
N GLN A 411 -16.06 2.71 -10.12
CA GLN A 411 -17.47 2.87 -9.79
C GLN A 411 -18.03 1.64 -9.07
N ARG A 412 -17.83 0.42 -9.60
CA ARG A 412 -18.33 -0.80 -8.94
C ARG A 412 -17.74 -1.00 -7.55
N HIS A 413 -16.45 -0.75 -7.37
CA HIS A 413 -15.84 -0.84 -6.04
C HIS A 413 -16.32 0.24 -5.09
N LEU A 414 -16.53 1.48 -5.57
CA LEU A 414 -17.08 2.58 -4.77
C LEU A 414 -18.46 2.20 -4.25
N GLU A 415 -19.34 1.75 -5.14
CA GLU A 415 -20.69 1.32 -4.81
C GLU A 415 -20.71 0.12 -3.84
N HIS A 416 -19.86 -0.88 -4.07
CA HIS A 416 -19.72 -2.02 -3.16
C HIS A 416 -19.28 -1.59 -1.75
N ARG A 417 -18.26 -0.72 -1.66
CA ARG A 417 -17.75 -0.24 -0.37
C ARG A 417 -18.74 0.68 0.33
N TYR A 418 -19.49 1.47 -0.42
CA TYR A 418 -20.48 2.38 0.14
C TYR A 418 -21.68 1.59 0.70
N ALA A 419 -22.11 0.52 0.02
CA ALA A 419 -23.13 -0.40 0.53
C ALA A 419 -22.70 -1.17 1.80
N MET A 420 -21.39 -1.26 2.09
CA MET A 420 -20.89 -1.83 3.35
C MET A 420 -20.89 -0.83 4.51
N LEU A 421 -21.02 0.47 4.23
CA LEU A 421 -20.97 1.50 5.26
C LEU A 421 -22.32 1.55 5.99
N GLU A 422 -22.33 1.21 7.28
CA GLU A 422 -23.46 1.51 8.14
C GLU A 422 -23.51 3.03 8.34
N LEU A 423 -24.41 3.72 7.63
CA LEU A 423 -24.64 5.15 7.85
C LEU A 423 -25.22 5.33 9.26
N GLU A 424 -24.42 5.88 10.18
CA GLU A 424 -24.93 6.32 11.47
C GLU A 424 -26.08 7.30 11.22
N SER A 425 -27.28 6.95 11.66
CA SER A 425 -28.49 7.75 11.45
C SER A 425 -28.34 9.12 12.13
N GLY A 426 -27.98 10.16 11.38
CA GLY A 426 -27.91 11.49 11.99
C GLY A 426 -27.31 12.62 11.16
N GLY A 427 -28.01 13.07 10.11
CA GLY A 427 -27.84 14.44 9.59
C GLY A 427 -28.12 14.60 8.10
N SER A 428 -28.89 15.63 7.72
CA SER A 428 -29.13 16.03 6.34
C SER A 428 -27.89 16.61 5.62
N HIS A 429 -26.72 16.57 6.26
CA HIS A 429 -25.46 17.17 5.82
C HIS A 429 -24.29 16.21 6.08
N ASP A 430 -24.33 15.01 5.51
CA ASP A 430 -23.16 14.15 5.43
C ASP A 430 -22.31 14.57 4.20
N PRO A 431 -21.10 15.13 4.37
CA PRO A 431 -20.26 15.53 3.24
C PRO A 431 -19.78 14.33 2.42
N LEU A 432 -19.63 13.14 3.02
CA LEU A 432 -19.34 11.91 2.29
C LEU A 432 -20.46 11.58 1.31
N ALA A 433 -21.71 11.60 1.75
CA ALA A 433 -22.85 11.39 0.86
C ALA A 433 -22.89 12.42 -0.29
N ALA A 434 -22.45 13.66 -0.06
CA ALA A 434 -22.32 14.66 -1.14
C ALA A 434 -21.23 14.29 -2.15
N VAL A 435 -20.07 13.81 -1.69
CA VAL A 435 -19.01 13.29 -2.56
C VAL A 435 -19.52 12.10 -3.39
N ILE A 436 -20.25 11.16 -2.78
CA ILE A 436 -20.80 10.00 -3.48
C ILE A 436 -21.81 10.42 -4.56
N ARG A 437 -22.72 11.36 -4.26
CA ARG A 437 -23.65 11.90 -5.28
C ARG A 437 -22.91 12.59 -6.43
N HIS A 438 -21.89 13.38 -6.14
CA HIS A 438 -21.04 14.02 -7.15
C HIS A 438 -20.37 12.97 -8.04
N ALA A 439 -19.75 11.98 -7.42
CA ALA A 439 -19.12 10.85 -8.10
C ALA A 439 -20.11 10.12 -9.02
N ARG A 440 -21.28 9.73 -8.53
CA ARG A 440 -22.35 9.06 -9.32
C ARG A 440 -22.81 9.91 -10.50
N SER A 441 -23.07 11.20 -10.28
CA SER A 441 -23.50 12.12 -11.34
C SER A 441 -22.45 12.22 -12.45
N ARG A 442 -21.17 12.36 -12.08
CA ARG A 442 -20.07 12.46 -13.05
C ARG A 442 -19.84 11.15 -13.80
N TYR A 443 -19.96 10.01 -13.13
CA TYR A 443 -19.93 8.70 -13.79
C TYR A 443 -21.04 8.58 -14.84
N PHE A 444 -22.29 8.89 -14.46
CA PHE A 444 -23.43 8.81 -15.36
C PHE A 444 -23.23 9.71 -16.59
N GLU A 445 -22.85 10.97 -16.41
CA GLU A 445 -22.63 11.91 -17.51
C GLU A 445 -21.59 11.41 -18.51
N VAL A 446 -20.46 10.87 -18.02
CA VAL A 446 -19.40 10.35 -18.90
C VAL A 446 -19.82 9.06 -19.58
N ALA A 447 -20.43 8.12 -18.86
CA ALA A 447 -20.90 6.86 -19.43
C ALA A 447 -22.01 7.08 -20.47
N ASP A 448 -22.94 8.00 -20.20
CA ASP A 448 -23.98 8.44 -21.14
C ASP A 448 -23.36 9.03 -22.40
N ARG A 449 -22.39 9.93 -22.25
CA ARG A 449 -21.69 10.53 -23.39
C ARG A 449 -20.93 9.49 -24.22
N CYS A 450 -20.26 8.54 -23.58
CA CYS A 450 -19.61 7.42 -24.27
C CYS A 450 -20.62 6.60 -25.07
N ALA A 451 -21.78 6.28 -24.48
CA ALA A 451 -22.85 5.53 -25.13
C ALA A 451 -23.44 6.29 -26.34
N GLU A 452 -23.67 7.60 -26.22
CA GLU A 452 -24.13 8.44 -27.34
C GLU A 452 -23.14 8.44 -28.51
N VAL A 453 -21.85 8.60 -28.23
CA VAL A 453 -20.80 8.63 -29.24
C VAL A 453 -20.66 7.26 -29.91
N LEU A 454 -20.71 6.18 -29.13
CA LEU A 454 -20.68 4.81 -29.64
C LEU A 454 -21.89 4.49 -30.51
N GLY A 455 -23.10 4.87 -30.09
CA GLY A 455 -24.33 4.66 -30.86
C GLY A 455 -24.27 5.33 -32.24
N LYS A 456 -23.82 6.59 -32.29
CA LYS A 456 -23.61 7.33 -33.55
C LYS A 456 -22.52 6.72 -34.43
N ALA A 457 -21.43 6.26 -33.81
CA ALA A 457 -20.36 5.57 -34.52
C ALA A 457 -20.86 4.27 -35.16
N PHE A 458 -21.64 3.46 -34.44
CA PHE A 458 -22.25 2.25 -34.99
C PHE A 458 -23.26 2.54 -36.10
N GLU A 459 -24.11 3.55 -35.94
CA GLU A 459 -25.05 3.95 -36.99
C GLU A 459 -24.32 4.29 -38.30
N THR A 460 -23.21 5.03 -38.20
CA THR A 460 -22.40 5.44 -39.36
C THR A 460 -21.62 4.28 -39.98
N SER A 461 -21.11 3.36 -39.15
CA SER A 461 -20.32 2.20 -39.58
C SER A 461 -21.15 0.96 -39.93
N GLY A 462 -22.48 1.04 -39.87
CA GLY A 462 -23.37 -0.11 -40.14
C GLY A 462 -23.22 -1.23 -39.11
N PHE A 463 -23.01 -0.89 -37.85
CA PHE A 463 -22.88 -1.80 -36.70
C PHE A 463 -21.70 -2.78 -36.80
N GLN A 464 -20.66 -2.39 -37.51
CA GLN A 464 -19.39 -3.14 -37.61
C GLN A 464 -18.28 -2.40 -36.85
N ALA A 465 -17.37 -3.17 -36.26
CA ALA A 465 -16.15 -2.68 -35.63
C ALA A 465 -14.96 -3.45 -36.21
N GLU A 466 -14.15 -2.80 -37.05
CA GLU A 466 -13.01 -3.44 -37.72
C GLU A 466 -11.99 -3.97 -36.70
N GLY A 467 -11.49 -5.19 -36.91
CA GLY A 467 -10.50 -5.82 -36.04
C GLY A 467 -11.03 -6.35 -34.70
N ILE A 468 -12.30 -6.09 -34.35
CA ILE A 468 -12.94 -6.64 -33.16
C ILE A 468 -13.73 -7.90 -33.53
N ALA A 469 -13.49 -9.01 -32.82
CA ALA A 469 -14.19 -10.26 -33.07
C ALA A 469 -15.68 -10.14 -32.72
N HIS A 470 -16.57 -10.76 -33.48
CA HIS A 470 -17.98 -10.82 -33.10
C HIS A 470 -18.22 -11.92 -32.06
N GLN A 471 -19.16 -11.67 -31.15
CA GLN A 471 -19.60 -12.65 -30.16
C GLN A 471 -20.03 -13.98 -30.81
N ARG A 472 -20.67 -13.92 -31.99
CA ARG A 472 -21.12 -15.10 -32.75
C ARG A 472 -20.00 -16.04 -33.21
N ASP A 473 -18.77 -15.54 -33.25
CA ASP A 473 -17.60 -16.30 -33.70
C ASP A 473 -16.86 -17.00 -32.55
N VAL A 474 -17.19 -16.68 -31.29
CA VAL A 474 -16.44 -17.13 -30.10
C VAL A 474 -16.43 -18.65 -29.98
N PHE A 475 -17.57 -19.30 -30.17
CA PHE A 475 -17.64 -20.76 -30.09
C PHE A 475 -16.72 -21.41 -31.14
N ARG A 476 -16.84 -21.00 -32.40
CA ARG A 476 -16.03 -21.57 -33.49
C ARG A 476 -14.54 -21.28 -33.30
N SER A 477 -14.18 -20.03 -33.06
CA SER A 477 -12.78 -19.58 -33.05
C SER A 477 -12.03 -20.00 -31.79
N GLN A 478 -12.66 -19.93 -30.62
CA GLN A 478 -12.00 -20.16 -29.35
C GLN A 478 -12.32 -21.54 -28.76
N VAL A 479 -13.59 -21.94 -28.74
CA VAL A 479 -14.04 -23.14 -28.02
C VAL A 479 -13.79 -24.40 -28.85
N ARG A 480 -14.32 -24.47 -30.08
CA ARG A 480 -14.20 -25.66 -30.94
C ARG A 480 -12.73 -25.98 -31.25
N THR A 481 -11.93 -24.97 -31.57
CA THR A 481 -10.48 -25.10 -31.83
C THR A 481 -9.73 -25.74 -30.65
N ARG A 482 -10.06 -25.34 -29.41
CA ARG A 482 -9.42 -25.91 -28.21
C ARG A 482 -9.95 -27.29 -27.86
N ALA A 483 -11.26 -27.49 -28.02
CA ALA A 483 -11.93 -28.76 -27.76
C ALA A 483 -11.43 -29.90 -28.68
N SER A 484 -10.93 -29.59 -29.89
CA SER A 484 -10.34 -30.60 -30.77
C SER A 484 -8.98 -31.14 -30.29
N GLU A 485 -8.28 -30.42 -29.43
CA GLU A 485 -6.95 -30.82 -28.94
C GLU A 485 -6.99 -31.25 -27.47
N HIS A 486 -7.82 -30.58 -26.67
CA HIS A 486 -7.78 -30.66 -25.22
C HIS A 486 -9.19 -30.65 -24.63
N LYS A 487 -9.35 -31.34 -23.50
CA LYS A 487 -10.57 -31.24 -22.70
C LYS A 487 -10.82 -29.80 -22.29
N THR A 488 -11.95 -29.26 -22.72
CA THR A 488 -12.25 -27.83 -22.67
C THR A 488 -13.50 -27.56 -21.86
N ALA A 489 -13.49 -26.52 -21.03
CA ALA A 489 -14.70 -25.97 -20.43
C ALA A 489 -15.02 -24.60 -21.03
N TYR A 490 -16.28 -24.43 -21.41
CA TYR A 490 -16.85 -23.19 -21.90
C TYR A 490 -17.79 -22.62 -20.85
N LEU A 491 -17.37 -21.52 -20.21
CA LEU A 491 -18.09 -20.84 -19.14
C LEU A 491 -18.82 -19.63 -19.74
N LEU A 492 -20.14 -19.69 -19.74
CA LEU A 492 -21.02 -18.58 -20.09
C LEU A 492 -21.44 -17.87 -18.81
N VAL A 493 -20.90 -16.67 -18.60
CA VAL A 493 -21.20 -15.84 -17.43
C VAL A 493 -22.12 -14.71 -17.85
N ASP A 494 -23.39 -14.86 -17.49
CA ASP A 494 -24.47 -13.90 -17.78
C ASP A 494 -24.16 -12.52 -17.18
N ALA A 495 -24.33 -11.47 -17.99
CA ALA A 495 -24.07 -10.07 -17.65
C ALA A 495 -22.64 -9.71 -17.19
N LEU A 496 -21.62 -10.51 -17.54
CA LEU A 496 -20.22 -10.22 -17.16
C LEU A 496 -19.61 -9.08 -18.01
N ARG A 497 -19.34 -7.93 -17.38
CA ARG A 497 -18.68 -6.79 -18.04
C ARG A 497 -17.20 -7.07 -18.32
N TYR A 498 -16.62 -6.39 -19.32
CA TYR A 498 -15.20 -6.50 -19.65
C TYR A 498 -14.29 -6.24 -18.44
N GLU A 499 -14.51 -5.14 -17.72
CA GLU A 499 -13.70 -4.76 -16.55
C GLU A 499 -13.73 -5.79 -15.41
N MET A 500 -14.87 -6.49 -15.27
CA MET A 500 -15.05 -7.56 -14.30
C MET A 500 -14.26 -8.80 -14.70
N ALA A 501 -14.16 -9.09 -16.00
CA ALA A 501 -13.31 -10.16 -16.50
C ALA A 501 -11.83 -9.83 -16.35
N GLU A 502 -11.42 -8.58 -16.55
CA GLU A 502 -10.06 -8.12 -16.24
C GLU A 502 -9.74 -8.39 -14.76
N GLU A 503 -10.61 -7.99 -13.82
CA GLU A 503 -10.40 -8.29 -12.39
C GLU A 503 -10.41 -9.80 -12.13
N LEU A 504 -11.32 -10.55 -12.75
CA LEU A 504 -11.41 -12.01 -12.63
C LEU A 504 -10.07 -12.67 -12.95
N VAL A 505 -9.48 -12.33 -14.10
CA VAL A 505 -8.23 -12.96 -14.58
C VAL A 505 -7.00 -12.51 -13.81
N GLU A 506 -6.94 -11.26 -13.35
CA GLU A 506 -5.87 -10.74 -12.47
C GLU A 506 -5.70 -11.61 -11.20
N GLY A 507 -6.79 -12.21 -10.69
CA GLY A 507 -6.75 -13.05 -9.50
C GLY A 507 -6.55 -14.56 -9.73
N LEU A 508 -6.28 -15.01 -10.96
CA LEU A 508 -6.05 -16.44 -11.25
C LEU A 508 -4.64 -16.91 -10.82
N GLY A 509 -3.64 -16.01 -10.82
CA GLY A 509 -2.26 -16.30 -10.42
C GLY A 509 -1.47 -17.12 -11.45
N ASP A 510 -0.22 -17.48 -11.12
CA ASP A 510 0.76 -18.07 -12.05
C ASP A 510 0.46 -19.52 -12.51
N ASP A 511 -0.59 -20.15 -11.96
CA ASP A 511 -1.02 -21.50 -12.34
C ASP A 511 -1.70 -21.54 -13.72
N PHE A 512 -2.02 -20.37 -14.27
CA PHE A 512 -2.79 -20.22 -15.50
C PHE A 512 -2.11 -19.26 -16.48
N GLU A 513 -2.00 -19.68 -17.73
CA GLU A 513 -1.73 -18.79 -18.86
C GLU A 513 -3.06 -18.18 -19.31
N VAL A 514 -3.17 -16.85 -19.26
CA VAL A 514 -4.44 -16.16 -19.54
C VAL A 514 -4.28 -15.16 -20.67
N THR A 515 -5.24 -15.14 -21.58
CA THR A 515 -5.43 -14.08 -22.57
C THR A 515 -6.85 -13.57 -22.44
N LEU A 516 -7.02 -12.25 -22.38
CA LEU A 516 -8.32 -11.60 -22.37
C LEU A 516 -8.43 -10.71 -23.61
N ALA A 517 -9.50 -10.90 -24.38
CA ALA A 517 -9.78 -10.11 -25.58
C ALA A 517 -11.24 -9.62 -25.56
N PRO A 518 -11.53 -8.44 -26.12
CA PRO A 518 -12.91 -7.99 -26.31
C PRO A 518 -13.56 -8.73 -27.48
N ALA A 519 -14.86 -8.96 -27.37
CA ALA A 519 -15.72 -9.29 -28.50
C ALA A 519 -16.90 -8.32 -28.55
N LEU A 520 -17.38 -8.04 -29.76
CA LEU A 520 -18.56 -7.23 -29.99
C LEU A 520 -19.81 -8.09 -29.74
N GLY A 521 -20.52 -7.77 -28.66
CA GLY A 521 -21.79 -8.39 -28.26
C GLY A 521 -22.84 -8.27 -29.36
N GLN A 522 -23.62 -9.32 -29.56
CA GLN A 522 -24.71 -9.31 -30.52
C GLN A 522 -25.82 -8.38 -30.03
N LEU A 523 -26.17 -7.39 -30.85
CA LEU A 523 -27.31 -6.53 -30.56
C LEU A 523 -28.63 -7.22 -30.93
N PRO A 524 -29.70 -7.01 -30.16
CA PRO A 524 -29.74 -6.25 -28.90
C PRO A 524 -29.05 -7.02 -27.77
N SER A 525 -28.44 -6.29 -26.82
CA SER A 525 -27.64 -6.85 -25.71
C SER A 525 -28.52 -7.45 -24.60
N ILE A 526 -29.45 -8.32 -24.98
CA ILE A 526 -30.34 -9.08 -24.10
C ILE A 526 -29.92 -10.55 -24.06
N THR A 527 -30.20 -11.22 -22.95
CA THR A 527 -29.81 -12.61 -22.67
C THR A 527 -30.21 -13.56 -23.80
N GLU A 528 -31.43 -13.47 -24.33
CA GLU A 528 -31.93 -14.35 -25.40
C GLU A 528 -31.03 -14.31 -26.64
N VAL A 529 -30.58 -13.11 -27.02
CA VAL A 529 -29.81 -12.87 -28.23
C VAL A 529 -28.33 -13.16 -28.00
N GLY A 530 -27.75 -12.65 -26.91
CA GLY A 530 -26.35 -12.89 -26.59
C GLY A 530 -26.04 -14.38 -26.34
N MET A 531 -26.90 -15.08 -25.60
CA MET A 531 -26.72 -16.52 -25.37
C MET A 531 -26.89 -17.33 -26.65
N ALA A 532 -27.74 -16.91 -27.59
CA ALA A 532 -27.86 -17.55 -28.89
C ALA A 532 -26.61 -17.31 -29.75
N ALA A 533 -26.04 -16.11 -29.74
CA ALA A 533 -24.80 -15.82 -30.45
C ALA A 533 -23.63 -16.69 -29.95
N LEU A 534 -23.61 -17.08 -28.68
CA LEU A 534 -22.56 -17.93 -28.12
C LEU A 534 -22.73 -19.43 -28.41
N MET A 535 -23.80 -19.83 -29.12
CA MET A 535 -24.06 -21.23 -29.45
C MET A 535 -23.28 -21.69 -30.70
N PRO A 536 -22.98 -23.01 -30.82
CA PRO A 536 -22.40 -23.56 -32.03
C PRO A 536 -23.26 -23.27 -33.28
N GLY A 537 -22.62 -22.84 -34.38
CA GLY A 537 -23.29 -22.55 -35.64
C GLY A 537 -23.82 -21.10 -35.76
N ALA A 538 -23.73 -20.28 -34.71
CA ALA A 538 -24.13 -18.88 -34.75
C ALA A 538 -23.36 -18.06 -35.81
N GLU A 539 -22.11 -18.44 -36.10
CA GLU A 539 -21.28 -17.80 -37.13
C GLU A 539 -21.84 -17.96 -38.55
N GLN A 540 -22.75 -18.91 -38.76
CA GLN A 540 -23.36 -19.23 -40.06
C GLN A 540 -24.60 -18.38 -40.33
N GLY A 541 -25.11 -17.68 -39.31
CA GLY A 541 -26.29 -16.83 -39.40
C GLY A 541 -27.19 -16.98 -38.19
N LEU A 542 -27.75 -15.86 -37.77
CA LEU A 542 -28.79 -15.76 -36.75
C LEU A 542 -30.04 -15.17 -37.40
N GLU A 543 -31.22 -15.62 -36.99
CA GLU A 543 -32.48 -15.00 -37.38
C GLU A 543 -33.27 -14.59 -36.14
N LEU A 544 -33.64 -13.31 -36.05
CA LEU A 544 -34.46 -12.79 -34.96
C LEU A 544 -35.93 -13.05 -35.28
N VAL A 545 -36.62 -13.77 -34.39
CA VAL A 545 -38.00 -14.23 -34.62
C VAL A 545 -38.92 -13.86 -33.47
N ASP A 546 -40.20 -13.69 -33.76
CA ASP A 546 -41.24 -13.64 -32.74
C ASP A 546 -41.45 -15.06 -32.17
N ALA A 547 -41.12 -15.24 -30.89
CA ALA A 547 -41.29 -16.52 -30.19
C ALA A 547 -42.68 -16.67 -29.57
N GLY A 548 -43.55 -15.67 -29.72
CA GLY A 548 -44.86 -15.56 -29.10
C GLY A 548 -44.79 -15.16 -27.62
N GLY A 549 -45.91 -14.66 -27.09
CA GLY A 549 -46.03 -14.32 -25.67
C GLY A 549 -45.30 -13.04 -25.26
N GLY A 550 -45.03 -12.14 -26.21
CA GLY A 550 -44.34 -10.87 -25.95
C GLY A 550 -42.84 -11.03 -25.75
N ARG A 551 -42.21 -11.96 -26.48
CA ARG A 551 -40.77 -12.26 -26.40
C ARG A 551 -40.20 -12.58 -27.77
N VAL A 552 -38.96 -12.18 -27.99
CA VAL A 552 -38.18 -12.64 -29.13
C VAL A 552 -37.56 -14.02 -28.88
N GLY A 553 -37.21 -14.70 -29.96
CA GLY A 553 -36.29 -15.84 -29.96
C GLY A 553 -35.27 -15.68 -31.08
N VAL A 554 -34.23 -16.50 -31.05
CA VAL A 554 -33.22 -16.53 -32.11
C VAL A 554 -33.17 -17.91 -32.75
N ARG A 555 -33.23 -17.96 -34.07
CA ARG A 555 -33.08 -19.20 -34.83
C ARG A 555 -31.65 -19.35 -35.36
N ILE A 556 -31.11 -20.56 -35.23
CA ILE A 556 -29.84 -20.99 -35.83
C ILE A 556 -30.13 -22.23 -36.67
N GLY A 557 -29.94 -22.12 -37.99
CA GLY A 557 -30.40 -23.15 -38.94
C GLY A 557 -31.90 -23.38 -38.79
N ASP A 558 -32.30 -24.61 -38.47
CA ASP A 558 -33.73 -24.97 -38.29
C ASP A 558 -34.20 -24.89 -36.82
N THR A 559 -33.32 -24.55 -35.88
CA THR A 559 -33.62 -24.61 -34.44
C THR A 559 -33.90 -23.21 -33.88
N VAL A 560 -35.08 -23.01 -33.29
CA VAL A 560 -35.41 -21.80 -32.52
C VAL A 560 -34.96 -21.97 -31.07
N LEU A 561 -34.05 -21.11 -30.63
CA LEU A 561 -33.49 -21.04 -29.28
C LEU A 561 -34.30 -20.04 -28.46
N LYS A 562 -35.23 -20.55 -27.65
CA LYS A 562 -36.16 -19.73 -26.84
C LYS A 562 -35.99 -19.90 -25.33
N ASP A 563 -35.26 -20.93 -24.91
CA ASP A 563 -35.07 -21.28 -23.51
C ASP A 563 -33.77 -22.07 -23.31
N ARG A 564 -33.43 -22.33 -22.04
CA ARG A 564 -32.23 -23.10 -21.69
C ARG A 564 -32.25 -24.52 -22.25
N ALA A 565 -33.42 -25.14 -22.37
CA ALA A 565 -33.55 -26.52 -22.84
C ALA A 565 -33.29 -26.66 -24.34
N SER A 566 -33.84 -25.74 -25.14
CA SER A 566 -33.60 -25.64 -26.59
C SER A 566 -32.14 -25.30 -26.89
N ARG A 567 -31.53 -24.37 -26.14
CA ARG A 567 -30.09 -24.08 -26.24
C ARG A 567 -29.23 -25.31 -25.94
N TRP A 568 -29.51 -26.03 -24.86
CA TRP A 568 -28.76 -27.25 -24.54
C TRP A 568 -28.91 -28.34 -25.59
N LYS A 569 -30.15 -28.58 -26.06
CA LYS A 569 -30.41 -29.56 -27.12
C LYS A 569 -29.63 -29.22 -28.40
N HIS A 570 -29.64 -27.95 -28.82
CA HIS A 570 -28.86 -27.49 -29.98
C HIS A 570 -27.36 -27.70 -29.76
N PHE A 571 -26.85 -27.31 -28.59
CA PHE A 571 -25.45 -27.51 -28.23
C PHE A 571 -25.04 -29.00 -28.33
N GLN A 572 -25.83 -29.92 -27.78
CA GLN A 572 -25.55 -31.35 -27.86
C GLN A 572 -25.57 -31.91 -29.28
N GLN A 573 -26.37 -31.34 -30.18
CA GLN A 573 -26.51 -31.80 -31.55
C GLN A 573 -25.39 -31.28 -32.47
N THR A 574 -24.80 -30.12 -32.14
CA THR A 574 -23.85 -29.42 -33.03
C THR A 574 -22.42 -29.37 -32.48
N ALA A 575 -22.22 -29.59 -31.18
CA ALA A 575 -20.90 -29.71 -30.59
C ALA A 575 -20.32 -31.11 -30.81
N ASP A 576 -19.01 -31.16 -31.03
CA ASP A 576 -18.27 -32.41 -31.22
C ASP A 576 -17.97 -33.08 -29.86
N GLY A 577 -17.92 -34.41 -29.86
CA GLY A 577 -17.52 -35.19 -28.69
C GLY A 577 -18.58 -35.32 -27.60
N LYS A 578 -18.16 -35.84 -26.43
CA LYS A 578 -19.05 -35.98 -25.27
C LYS A 578 -19.20 -34.65 -24.54
N THR A 579 -20.44 -34.21 -24.36
CA THR A 579 -20.75 -32.92 -23.72
C THR A 579 -21.45 -33.08 -22.36
N ALA A 580 -21.24 -32.11 -21.47
CA ALA A 580 -21.98 -32.01 -20.21
C ALA A 580 -22.38 -30.56 -19.90
N LEU A 581 -23.57 -30.38 -19.32
CA LEU A 581 -24.11 -29.09 -18.89
C LEU A 581 -24.07 -28.97 -17.36
N LEU A 582 -23.45 -27.89 -16.88
CA LEU A 582 -23.29 -27.57 -15.47
C LEU A 582 -23.75 -26.15 -15.18
N LYS A 583 -24.23 -25.90 -13.97
CA LYS A 583 -24.30 -24.55 -13.40
C LYS A 583 -22.99 -24.24 -12.68
N LEU A 584 -22.64 -22.97 -12.54
CA LEU A 584 -21.47 -22.57 -11.76
C LEU A 584 -21.48 -23.17 -10.34
N ASN A 585 -22.66 -23.18 -9.69
CA ASN A 585 -22.82 -23.77 -8.36
C ASN A 585 -22.59 -25.29 -8.29
N ASP A 586 -22.74 -26.03 -9.40
CA ASP A 586 -22.41 -27.46 -9.45
C ASP A 586 -20.89 -27.69 -9.22
N LEU A 587 -20.04 -26.67 -9.44
CA LEU A 587 -18.58 -26.74 -9.26
C LEU A 587 -18.10 -26.44 -7.84
N MET A 588 -18.93 -25.81 -6.99
CA MET A 588 -18.49 -25.38 -5.66
C MET A 588 -18.26 -26.58 -4.73
N LYS A 589 -19.21 -27.52 -4.74
CA LYS A 589 -19.18 -28.78 -3.99
C LYS A 589 -19.76 -29.90 -4.87
N PRO A 590 -19.05 -30.35 -5.91
CA PRO A 590 -19.59 -31.31 -6.86
C PRO A 590 -19.87 -32.64 -6.18
N THR A 591 -21.05 -33.20 -6.43
CA THR A 591 -21.39 -34.56 -6.01
C THR A 591 -20.50 -35.57 -6.74
N LYS A 592 -20.50 -36.84 -6.30
CA LYS A 592 -19.80 -37.91 -7.04
C LYS A 592 -20.28 -37.98 -8.49
N GLN A 593 -21.59 -37.98 -8.71
CA GLN A 593 -22.18 -37.98 -10.04
C GLN A 593 -21.68 -36.80 -10.90
N ARG A 594 -21.65 -35.57 -10.36
CA ARG A 594 -21.13 -34.41 -11.10
C ARG A 594 -19.66 -34.54 -11.46
N ARG A 595 -18.84 -35.14 -10.58
CA ARG A 595 -17.43 -35.41 -10.89
C ARG A 595 -17.31 -36.43 -12.01
N ASP A 596 -18.06 -37.52 -11.96
CA ASP A 596 -18.06 -38.56 -13.00
C ASP A 596 -18.52 -37.97 -14.35
N GLU A 597 -19.55 -37.11 -14.35
CA GLU A 597 -20.01 -36.35 -15.54
C GLU A 597 -18.91 -35.42 -16.08
N ILE A 598 -18.23 -34.68 -15.19
CA ILE A 598 -17.13 -33.79 -15.57
C ILE A 598 -16.00 -34.59 -16.18
N GLU A 599 -15.57 -35.68 -15.55
CA GLU A 599 -14.48 -36.54 -15.97
C GLU A 599 -14.73 -37.17 -17.34
N ALA A 600 -15.96 -37.62 -17.60
CA ALA A 600 -16.36 -38.29 -18.85
C ALA A 600 -16.56 -37.35 -20.06
N ALA A 601 -16.81 -36.06 -19.84
CA ALA A 601 -17.02 -35.09 -20.91
C ALA A 601 -15.69 -34.59 -21.51
N GLU A 602 -15.71 -34.33 -22.82
CA GLU A 602 -14.60 -33.69 -23.56
C GLU A 602 -14.82 -32.17 -23.65
N LEU A 603 -16.08 -31.75 -23.75
CA LEU A 603 -16.49 -30.34 -23.75
C LEU A 603 -17.57 -30.08 -22.70
N LEU A 604 -17.27 -29.20 -21.77
CA LEU A 604 -18.16 -28.81 -20.69
C LEU A 604 -18.79 -27.45 -21.00
N LEU A 605 -20.11 -27.35 -20.93
CA LEU A 605 -20.81 -26.06 -20.94
C LEU A 605 -21.22 -25.72 -19.51
N VAL A 606 -20.68 -24.62 -18.99
CA VAL A 606 -20.96 -24.12 -17.63
C VAL A 606 -21.70 -22.80 -17.75
N THR A 607 -22.89 -22.70 -17.14
CA THR A 607 -23.69 -21.47 -17.16
C THR A 607 -23.74 -20.83 -15.77
N SER A 608 -23.55 -19.51 -15.71
CA SER A 608 -23.74 -18.66 -14.54
C SER A 608 -24.83 -17.64 -14.87
N GLN A 609 -25.76 -17.39 -13.95
CA GLN A 609 -26.87 -16.41 -14.07
C GLN A 609 -26.90 -15.44 -12.87
N GLU A 610 -25.88 -15.53 -12.02
CA GLU A 610 -25.86 -14.93 -10.70
C GLU A 610 -25.82 -13.40 -10.72
N ILE A 611 -25.15 -12.78 -11.70
CA ILE A 611 -25.06 -11.31 -11.84
C ILE A 611 -26.42 -10.77 -12.25
N ASP A 612 -26.92 -11.22 -13.39
CA ASP A 612 -28.12 -10.66 -14.01
C ASP A 612 -29.36 -10.83 -13.16
N ARG A 613 -29.60 -12.06 -12.67
CA ARG A 613 -30.73 -12.35 -11.78
C ARG A 613 -30.76 -11.46 -10.53
N ARG A 614 -29.59 -11.12 -9.97
CA ARG A 614 -29.50 -10.24 -8.80
C ARG A 614 -29.66 -8.77 -9.16
N GLY A 615 -29.19 -8.35 -10.33
CA GLY A 615 -29.39 -7.00 -10.83
C GLY A 615 -30.87 -6.69 -11.11
N GLU A 616 -31.61 -7.65 -11.68
CA GLU A 616 -33.05 -7.50 -11.96
C GLU A 616 -33.95 -7.52 -10.71
N GLU A 617 -33.44 -8.00 -9.57
CA GLU A 617 -34.14 -8.01 -8.27
C GLU A 617 -34.19 -6.58 -7.66
N THR A 618 -35.02 -5.72 -8.26
CA THR A 618 -35.20 -4.28 -7.90
C THR A 618 -35.53 -3.96 -6.44
N SER A 619 -35.93 -4.94 -5.61
CA SER A 619 -36.18 -4.70 -4.18
C SER A 619 -34.91 -4.54 -3.35
N ASP A 620 -33.76 -5.01 -3.83
CA ASP A 620 -32.55 -5.21 -3.02
C ASP A 620 -31.27 -4.77 -3.76
N GLU A 621 -31.26 -3.56 -4.34
CA GLU A 621 -30.12 -3.05 -5.13
C GLU A 621 -28.81 -2.96 -4.32
N GLU A 622 -28.88 -2.62 -3.02
CA GLU A 622 -27.71 -2.64 -2.13
C GLU A 622 -27.15 -4.06 -1.96
N GLU A 623 -28.02 -5.07 -1.79
CA GLU A 623 -27.58 -6.47 -1.72
C GLU A 623 -26.96 -6.92 -3.05
N ALA A 624 -27.49 -6.46 -4.19
CA ALA A 624 -26.92 -6.74 -5.50
C ALA A 624 -25.48 -6.19 -5.61
N ARG A 625 -25.23 -4.95 -5.16
CA ARG A 625 -23.89 -4.32 -5.12
C ARG A 625 -22.91 -5.10 -4.23
N LEU A 626 -23.38 -5.62 -3.09
CA LEU A 626 -22.57 -6.47 -2.22
C LEU A 626 -22.23 -7.80 -2.88
N PHE A 627 -23.21 -8.42 -3.55
CA PHE A 627 -23.09 -9.77 -4.08
C PHE A 627 -22.22 -9.89 -5.35
N MET A 628 -22.15 -8.86 -6.20
CA MET A 628 -21.39 -8.91 -7.46
C MET A 628 -19.91 -9.28 -7.25
N ALA A 629 -19.28 -8.81 -6.16
CA ALA A 629 -17.89 -9.16 -5.82
C ALA A 629 -17.72 -10.67 -5.53
N GLU A 630 -18.72 -11.30 -4.90
CA GLU A 630 -18.66 -12.74 -4.61
C GLU A 630 -18.74 -13.61 -5.87
N VAL A 631 -19.43 -13.14 -6.91
CA VAL A 631 -19.59 -13.92 -8.15
C VAL A 631 -18.24 -14.14 -8.83
N LEU A 632 -17.38 -13.12 -8.88
CA LEU A 632 -16.04 -13.25 -9.46
C LEU A 632 -15.22 -14.30 -8.72
N GLU A 633 -15.26 -14.32 -7.39
CA GLU A 633 -14.56 -15.33 -6.59
C GLU A 633 -15.16 -16.74 -6.81
N LYS A 634 -16.49 -16.86 -6.96
CA LYS A 634 -17.14 -18.12 -7.33
C LYS A 634 -16.66 -18.61 -8.70
N VAL A 635 -16.52 -17.73 -9.68
CA VAL A 635 -15.98 -18.08 -11.01
C VAL A 635 -14.52 -18.53 -10.92
N ARG A 636 -13.64 -17.81 -10.19
CA ARG A 636 -12.24 -18.24 -9.97
C ARG A 636 -12.14 -19.62 -9.34
N ARG A 637 -12.95 -19.88 -8.32
CA ARG A 637 -13.03 -21.20 -7.67
C ARG A 637 -13.54 -22.28 -8.63
N GLY A 638 -14.49 -21.95 -9.49
CA GLY A 638 -14.99 -22.82 -10.55
C GLY A 638 -13.89 -23.19 -11.56
N ILE A 639 -13.12 -22.20 -12.03
CA ILE A 639 -11.97 -22.39 -12.92
C ILE A 639 -10.94 -23.33 -12.28
N ARG A 640 -10.52 -23.07 -11.04
CA ARG A 640 -9.58 -23.94 -10.30
C ARG A 640 -10.12 -25.35 -10.09
N ARG A 641 -11.42 -25.50 -9.84
CA ARG A 641 -12.05 -26.81 -9.69
C ARG A 641 -12.04 -27.61 -11.00
N LEU A 642 -12.36 -26.96 -12.12
CA LEU A 642 -12.33 -27.59 -13.44
C LEU A 642 -10.91 -28.06 -13.78
N ALA A 643 -9.91 -27.22 -13.52
CA ALA A 643 -8.49 -27.58 -13.68
C ALA A 643 -8.13 -28.82 -12.83
N ALA A 644 -8.53 -28.86 -11.57
CA ALA A 644 -8.31 -30.01 -10.69
C ALA A 644 -9.04 -31.29 -11.13
N LEU A 645 -10.08 -31.18 -11.96
CA LEU A 645 -10.84 -32.30 -12.57
C LEU A 645 -10.38 -32.61 -14.01
N GLY A 646 -9.18 -32.15 -14.39
CA GLY A 646 -8.51 -32.52 -15.64
C GLY A 646 -8.93 -31.69 -16.86
N VAL A 647 -9.64 -30.57 -16.68
CA VAL A 647 -9.86 -29.61 -17.77
C VAL A 647 -8.58 -28.83 -18.02
N LYS A 648 -8.12 -28.77 -19.27
CA LYS A 648 -6.84 -28.14 -19.65
C LYS A 648 -7.01 -26.76 -20.26
N GLU A 649 -8.10 -26.54 -20.98
CA GLU A 649 -8.45 -25.29 -21.62
C GLU A 649 -9.79 -24.79 -21.07
N ILE A 650 -9.88 -23.52 -20.74
CA ILE A 650 -11.10 -22.89 -20.21
C ILE A 650 -11.34 -21.61 -21.00
N VAL A 651 -12.54 -21.46 -21.56
CA VAL A 651 -12.97 -20.24 -22.25
C VAL A 651 -14.10 -19.62 -21.43
N VAL A 652 -13.93 -18.38 -20.98
CA VAL A 652 -14.98 -17.60 -20.30
C VAL A 652 -15.50 -16.57 -21.28
N ALA A 653 -16.81 -16.51 -21.48
CA ALA A 653 -17.48 -15.52 -22.33
C ALA A 653 -18.76 -14.99 -21.67
N ALA A 654 -19.18 -13.80 -22.08
CA ALA A 654 -20.44 -13.19 -21.65
C ALA A 654 -21.39 -12.98 -22.84
N ASP A 655 -22.69 -13.07 -22.57
CA ASP A 655 -23.78 -12.80 -23.51
C ASP A 655 -24.05 -11.29 -23.66
N HIS A 656 -23.99 -10.55 -22.58
CA HIS A 656 -23.97 -9.10 -22.54
C HIS A 656 -23.23 -8.63 -21.29
N GLY A 657 -23.01 -7.33 -21.17
CA GLY A 657 -22.80 -6.71 -19.86
C GLY A 657 -24.03 -5.91 -19.43
N HIS A 658 -23.85 -4.95 -18.53
CA HIS A 658 -24.95 -4.21 -17.92
C HIS A 658 -24.49 -2.83 -17.48
N VAL A 659 -25.47 -1.94 -17.29
CA VAL A 659 -25.30 -0.65 -16.62
C VAL A 659 -25.94 -0.75 -15.24
N PHE A 660 -25.24 -0.26 -14.21
CA PHE A 660 -25.76 -0.23 -12.84
C PHE A 660 -25.50 1.13 -12.17
N VAL A 661 -26.50 2.00 -12.26
CA VAL A 661 -26.52 3.36 -11.71
C VAL A 661 -27.43 3.40 -10.47
N GLU A 662 -27.61 4.56 -9.83
CA GLU A 662 -28.42 4.69 -8.61
C GLU A 662 -29.92 4.56 -8.91
N GLU A 663 -30.47 5.38 -9.80
CA GLU A 663 -31.87 5.29 -10.21
C GLU A 663 -32.00 5.87 -11.62
N VAL A 664 -32.92 5.30 -12.42
CA VAL A 664 -33.34 5.92 -13.68
C VAL A 664 -34.51 6.85 -13.40
N ASP A 665 -34.26 8.15 -13.42
CA ASP A 665 -35.30 9.15 -13.17
C ASP A 665 -36.32 9.22 -14.32
N GLU A 666 -37.46 9.89 -14.08
CA GLU A 666 -38.54 10.00 -15.07
C GLU A 666 -38.15 10.82 -16.32
N SER A 667 -37.15 11.68 -16.22
CA SER A 667 -36.61 12.48 -17.33
C SER A 667 -35.67 11.67 -18.24
N MET A 668 -35.09 10.60 -17.71
CA MET A 668 -34.30 9.60 -18.45
C MET A 668 -35.18 8.58 -19.17
N LYS A 669 -36.50 8.59 -18.93
CA LYS A 669 -37.46 7.64 -19.52
C LYS A 669 -38.20 8.21 -20.71
N MET A 670 -38.35 7.38 -21.73
CA MET A 670 -39.02 7.70 -22.99
C MET A 670 -40.14 6.71 -23.28
N ASP A 671 -41.18 7.13 -23.98
CA ASP A 671 -42.21 6.18 -24.41
C ASP A 671 -41.63 5.19 -25.43
N ALA A 672 -42.16 3.97 -25.51
CA ALA A 672 -41.83 3.07 -26.61
C ALA A 672 -42.39 3.63 -27.95
N PRO A 673 -41.78 3.29 -29.10
CA PRO A 673 -42.27 3.72 -30.42
C PRO A 673 -43.74 3.37 -30.72
N GLY A 674 -44.29 2.36 -30.04
CA GLY A 674 -45.62 1.81 -30.37
C GLY A 674 -45.59 0.98 -31.65
N GLY A 675 -46.74 0.85 -32.31
CA GLY A 675 -46.89 -0.09 -33.44
C GLY A 675 -47.09 -1.53 -32.96
N GLU A 676 -46.68 -2.51 -33.75
CA GLU A 676 -46.74 -3.93 -33.37
C GLU A 676 -45.50 -4.27 -32.53
N THR A 677 -45.66 -4.24 -31.21
CA THR A 677 -44.59 -4.57 -30.27
C THR A 677 -44.50 -6.09 -30.10
N VAL A 678 -43.34 -6.66 -30.40
CA VAL A 678 -43.04 -8.09 -30.17
C VAL A 678 -42.38 -8.28 -28.82
N ASP A 679 -41.41 -7.45 -28.47
CA ASP A 679 -40.73 -7.48 -27.18
C ASP A 679 -40.31 -6.06 -26.77
N LEU A 680 -40.31 -5.79 -25.47
CA LEU A 680 -40.01 -4.47 -24.93
C LEU A 680 -39.25 -4.59 -23.62
N HIS A 681 -38.00 -4.11 -23.67
CA HIS A 681 -37.05 -4.03 -22.55
C HIS A 681 -36.75 -2.55 -22.23
N PRO A 682 -36.14 -2.25 -21.07
CA PRO A 682 -35.75 -0.89 -20.72
C PRO A 682 -34.86 -0.21 -21.76
N ARG A 683 -34.01 -0.96 -22.47
CA ARG A 683 -33.03 -0.39 -23.41
C ARG A 683 -33.28 -0.73 -24.87
N VAL A 684 -34.33 -1.49 -25.18
CA VAL A 684 -34.66 -1.84 -26.55
C VAL A 684 -36.14 -2.14 -26.71
N TRP A 685 -36.71 -1.66 -27.81
CA TRP A 685 -37.99 -2.13 -28.32
C TRP A 685 -37.74 -2.97 -29.58
N VAL A 686 -38.44 -4.09 -29.71
CA VAL A 686 -38.41 -4.95 -30.90
C VAL A 686 -39.83 -5.09 -31.45
N GLY A 687 -40.01 -4.84 -32.74
CA GLY A 687 -41.33 -4.93 -33.35
C GLY A 687 -41.38 -4.48 -34.80
N ARG A 688 -42.57 -4.06 -35.23
CA ARG A 688 -42.85 -3.57 -36.60
C ARG A 688 -43.55 -2.22 -36.56
N GLY A 689 -42.98 -1.23 -37.25
CA GLY A 689 -43.57 0.11 -37.37
C GLY A 689 -43.43 0.96 -36.10
N GLY A 690 -44.43 1.77 -35.78
CA GLY A 690 -44.38 2.73 -34.66
C GLY A 690 -43.81 4.09 -35.06
N ALA A 691 -43.81 5.02 -34.10
CA ALA A 691 -43.36 6.39 -34.26
C ALA A 691 -41.84 6.51 -34.37
N ALA A 692 -41.38 7.56 -35.06
CA ALA A 692 -39.99 7.99 -35.05
C ALA A 692 -39.78 9.07 -33.97
N HIS A 693 -38.57 9.12 -33.41
CA HIS A 693 -38.15 10.16 -32.47
C HIS A 693 -36.66 10.45 -32.70
N GLU A 694 -36.22 11.70 -32.52
CA GLU A 694 -34.84 12.12 -32.79
C GLU A 694 -33.79 11.40 -31.93
N ARG A 695 -34.20 10.94 -30.73
CA ARG A 695 -33.35 10.16 -29.80
C ARG A 695 -33.49 8.66 -29.96
N TYR A 696 -34.24 8.17 -30.96
CA TYR A 696 -34.30 6.75 -31.27
C TYR A 696 -33.27 6.42 -32.33
N LEU A 697 -32.42 5.45 -32.02
CA LEU A 697 -31.66 4.74 -33.03
C LEU A 697 -32.51 3.55 -33.49
N ARG A 698 -33.04 3.65 -34.71
CA ARG A 698 -33.88 2.59 -35.32
C ARG A 698 -33.06 1.82 -36.34
N VAL A 699 -33.12 0.49 -36.28
CA VAL A 699 -32.33 -0.40 -37.14
C VAL A 699 -33.08 -1.69 -37.44
N THR A 700 -32.90 -2.25 -38.64
CA THR A 700 -33.47 -3.56 -38.99
C THR A 700 -32.58 -4.70 -38.48
N ALA A 701 -33.14 -5.88 -38.20
CA ALA A 701 -32.36 -7.06 -37.85
C ALA A 701 -31.21 -7.33 -38.85
N GLY A 702 -31.48 -7.13 -40.15
CA GLY A 702 -30.49 -7.30 -41.23
C GLY A 702 -29.23 -6.45 -41.07
N ARG A 703 -29.38 -5.19 -40.62
CA ARG A 703 -28.25 -4.28 -40.37
C ARG A 703 -27.42 -4.70 -39.15
N LEU A 704 -27.98 -5.46 -38.23
CA LEU A 704 -27.29 -6.07 -37.09
C LEU A 704 -26.73 -7.47 -37.42
N GLY A 705 -26.73 -7.84 -38.71
CA GLY A 705 -26.26 -9.14 -39.18
C GLY A 705 -27.17 -10.31 -38.80
N MET A 706 -28.47 -10.06 -38.58
CA MET A 706 -29.48 -11.09 -38.32
C MET A 706 -30.53 -11.10 -39.43
N ALA A 707 -31.00 -12.28 -39.84
CA ALA A 707 -32.18 -12.39 -40.69
C ALA A 707 -33.47 -12.08 -39.90
N GLY A 708 -34.57 -11.86 -40.61
CA GLY A 708 -35.88 -11.55 -40.04
C GLY A 708 -36.44 -10.22 -40.52
N ASP A 709 -37.73 -10.01 -40.25
CA ASP A 709 -38.48 -8.80 -40.64
C ASP A 709 -38.64 -7.79 -39.48
N LEU A 710 -38.06 -8.09 -38.32
CA LEU A 710 -38.16 -7.26 -37.12
C LEU A 710 -37.24 -6.04 -37.17
N GLU A 711 -37.74 -4.94 -36.61
CA GLU A 711 -37.01 -3.71 -36.36
C GLU A 711 -36.71 -3.59 -34.86
N LEU A 712 -35.60 -2.91 -34.56
CA LEU A 712 -35.15 -2.61 -33.22
C LEU A 712 -35.03 -1.10 -33.06
N VAL A 713 -35.43 -0.63 -31.88
CA VAL A 713 -35.27 0.77 -31.49
C VAL A 713 -34.56 0.84 -30.16
N PHE A 714 -33.42 1.52 -30.16
CA PHE A 714 -32.62 1.81 -28.98
C PHE A 714 -32.78 3.29 -28.59
N PRO A 715 -33.07 3.62 -27.32
CA PRO A 715 -32.98 4.99 -26.83
C PRO A 715 -31.52 5.46 -26.82
N GLY A 716 -31.28 6.72 -27.17
CA GLY A 716 -29.94 7.31 -27.21
C GLY A 716 -29.26 7.39 -25.83
N GLY A 717 -27.93 7.27 -25.81
CA GLY A 717 -27.16 7.32 -24.57
C GLY A 717 -27.52 6.15 -23.63
N LEU A 718 -27.71 6.45 -22.35
CA LEU A 718 -28.17 5.57 -21.29
C LEU A 718 -29.67 5.72 -20.96
N ALA A 719 -30.42 6.49 -21.74
CA ALA A 719 -31.87 6.65 -21.55
C ALA A 719 -32.60 5.29 -21.62
N CYS A 720 -33.78 5.19 -21.00
CA CYS A 720 -34.58 3.98 -20.97
C CYS A 720 -35.97 4.20 -21.59
N LEU A 721 -36.56 3.14 -22.15
CA LEU A 721 -37.96 3.08 -22.54
C LEU A 721 -38.82 2.76 -21.31
N ARG A 722 -40.02 3.34 -21.24
CA ARG A 722 -41.04 3.01 -20.23
C ARG A 722 -41.50 1.58 -20.43
N SER A 723 -41.04 0.70 -19.57
CA SER A 723 -41.30 -0.73 -19.63
C SER A 723 -41.23 -1.34 -18.24
N ARG A 724 -41.54 -2.63 -18.13
CA ARG A 724 -41.31 -3.36 -16.87
C ARG A 724 -39.80 -3.46 -16.63
N GLY A 725 -39.35 -3.09 -15.43
CA GLY A 725 -37.93 -3.09 -15.07
C GLY A 725 -37.23 -1.75 -15.27
N SER A 726 -37.84 -0.77 -15.96
CA SER A 726 -37.26 0.57 -16.16
C SER A 726 -37.31 1.46 -14.90
N GLY A 727 -37.53 0.88 -13.71
CA GLY A 727 -37.66 1.60 -12.45
C GLY A 727 -36.42 1.52 -11.56
N GLY A 728 -35.57 0.51 -11.74
CA GLY A 728 -34.33 0.34 -10.98
C GLY A 728 -33.10 0.89 -11.70
N GLY A 729 -31.97 0.91 -11.02
CA GLY A 729 -30.68 1.37 -11.54
C GLY A 729 -29.94 0.35 -12.41
N TYR A 730 -30.37 -0.91 -12.45
CA TYR A 730 -29.77 -1.99 -13.23
C TYR A 730 -30.54 -2.25 -14.53
N PHE A 731 -29.85 -2.20 -15.69
CA PHE A 731 -30.46 -2.50 -16.98
C PHE A 731 -29.43 -2.90 -18.05
N HIS A 732 -29.91 -3.59 -19.07
CA HIS A 732 -29.17 -3.96 -20.28
C HIS A 732 -30.12 -3.99 -21.50
N GLY A 733 -29.60 -4.32 -22.68
CA GLY A 733 -30.35 -4.40 -23.95
C GLY A 733 -30.01 -3.32 -24.97
N GLY A 734 -29.23 -2.31 -24.58
CA GLY A 734 -28.88 -1.13 -25.35
C GLY A 734 -27.48 -1.14 -25.96
N ILE A 735 -27.04 0.05 -26.34
CA ILE A 735 -25.74 0.32 -26.96
C ILE A 735 -24.91 1.21 -26.02
N SER A 736 -24.16 0.58 -25.13
CA SER A 736 -23.12 1.22 -24.32
C SER A 736 -21.89 0.31 -24.27
N MET A 737 -20.73 0.86 -23.91
CA MET A 737 -19.49 0.06 -23.80
C MET A 737 -19.67 -1.09 -22.80
N GLN A 738 -20.34 -0.80 -21.67
CA GLN A 738 -20.62 -1.73 -20.60
C GLN A 738 -21.52 -2.88 -21.04
N GLU A 739 -22.40 -2.66 -22.01
CA GLU A 739 -23.35 -3.66 -22.53
C GLU A 739 -22.76 -4.48 -23.68
N VAL A 740 -22.05 -3.85 -24.63
CA VAL A 740 -21.69 -4.46 -25.93
C VAL A 740 -20.22 -4.88 -26.05
N VAL A 741 -19.33 -4.41 -25.19
CA VAL A 741 -17.94 -4.89 -25.14
C VAL A 741 -17.88 -6.05 -24.16
N VAL A 742 -18.06 -7.27 -24.67
CA VAL A 742 -18.11 -8.48 -23.84
C VAL A 742 -16.73 -9.15 -23.78
N PRO A 743 -16.35 -9.72 -22.62
CA PRO A 743 -15.06 -10.36 -22.46
C PRO A 743 -15.03 -11.76 -23.09
N VAL A 744 -13.88 -12.11 -23.64
CA VAL A 744 -13.51 -13.49 -24.00
C VAL A 744 -12.16 -13.80 -23.37
N ALA A 745 -12.17 -14.53 -22.25
CA ALA A 745 -10.95 -14.97 -21.58
C ALA A 745 -10.63 -16.41 -21.98
N THR A 746 -9.43 -16.65 -22.50
CA THR A 746 -8.92 -17.99 -22.76
C THR A 746 -7.85 -18.31 -21.73
N ILE A 747 -8.05 -19.39 -20.99
CA ILE A 747 -7.29 -19.76 -19.81
C ILE A 747 -6.76 -21.18 -20.04
N ARG A 748 -5.44 -21.31 -20.08
CA ARG A 748 -4.75 -22.58 -20.20
C ARG A 748 -4.09 -22.94 -18.89
N VAL A 749 -4.29 -24.17 -18.44
CA VAL A 749 -3.63 -24.68 -17.22
C VAL A 749 -2.16 -24.96 -17.54
N SER A 750 -1.26 -24.10 -17.04
CA SER A 750 0.18 -24.15 -17.33
C SER A 750 0.93 -25.08 -16.38
N LYS A 751 0.46 -25.17 -15.12
CA LYS A 751 0.89 -26.15 -14.13
C LYS A 751 -0.35 -26.90 -13.64
N PRO A 752 -0.38 -28.25 -13.65
CA PRO A 752 -1.44 -28.95 -12.96
C PRO A 752 -1.41 -28.49 -11.49
N PRO A 753 -2.55 -28.03 -10.92
CA PRO A 753 -2.58 -27.69 -9.50
C PRO A 753 -2.07 -28.91 -8.74
N ALA A 754 -1.08 -28.71 -7.86
CA ALA A 754 -0.44 -29.81 -7.15
C ALA A 754 -1.52 -30.78 -6.63
N GLN A 755 -1.49 -32.03 -7.10
CA GLN A 755 -2.38 -33.07 -6.57
C GLN A 755 -2.00 -33.28 -5.12
N GLY A 756 -2.82 -32.72 -4.24
CA GLY A 756 -2.51 -32.59 -2.82
C GLY A 756 -2.00 -31.19 -2.51
N VAL A 757 -2.93 -30.27 -2.26
CA VAL A 757 -2.68 -29.29 -1.21
C VAL A 757 -2.46 -30.15 0.02
N GLY A 758 -1.21 -30.28 0.47
CA GLY A 758 -0.93 -30.72 1.82
C GLY A 758 -1.89 -29.94 2.70
N THR A 759 -2.83 -30.62 3.35
CA THR A 759 -3.94 -29.95 4.02
C THR A 759 -3.33 -29.05 5.07
N THR A 760 -3.27 -27.77 4.76
CA THR A 760 -2.81 -26.78 5.71
C THR A 760 -3.92 -26.65 6.73
N SER A 761 -3.73 -27.30 7.87
CA SER A 761 -4.68 -27.22 8.95
C SER A 761 -4.18 -26.17 9.92
N VAL A 762 -4.99 -25.14 10.11
CA VAL A 762 -4.82 -24.22 11.23
C VAL A 762 -5.68 -24.76 12.35
N THR A 763 -5.04 -25.32 13.37
CA THR A 763 -5.77 -25.74 14.58
C THR A 763 -5.79 -24.56 15.52
N LEU A 764 -6.99 -24.02 15.75
CA LEU A 764 -7.25 -22.98 16.74
C LEU A 764 -7.61 -23.64 18.06
N THR A 765 -6.74 -23.49 19.06
CA THR A 765 -6.98 -24.02 20.41
C THR A 765 -7.25 -22.87 21.36
N VAL A 766 -8.43 -22.85 21.95
CA VAL A 766 -8.77 -21.88 23.01
C VAL A 766 -8.22 -22.41 24.32
N ALA A 767 -7.56 -21.57 25.11
CA ALA A 767 -6.93 -22.00 26.38
C ALA A 767 -7.93 -22.61 27.38
N LYS A 768 -9.24 -22.34 27.24
CA LYS A 768 -10.32 -22.92 28.05
C LYS A 768 -11.47 -23.41 27.16
N PRO A 769 -12.11 -24.56 27.45
CA PRO A 769 -13.16 -25.14 26.62
C PRO A 769 -14.51 -24.41 26.65
N LYS A 770 -14.69 -23.43 27.55
CA LYS A 770 -15.84 -22.53 27.59
C LYS A 770 -15.36 -21.08 27.70
N ILE A 771 -15.85 -20.22 26.83
CA ILE A 771 -15.60 -18.78 26.84
C ILE A 771 -16.65 -18.14 27.75
N THR A 772 -16.21 -17.59 28.88
CA THR A 772 -17.08 -16.94 29.88
C THR A 772 -16.71 -15.48 30.13
N THR A 773 -15.76 -14.94 29.36
CA THR A 773 -15.21 -13.59 29.49
C THR A 773 -15.19 -12.89 28.13
N ARG A 774 -15.27 -11.55 28.12
CA ARG A 774 -15.23 -10.73 26.90
C ARG A 774 -13.90 -10.84 26.12
N PHE A 775 -12.81 -11.21 26.79
CA PHE A 775 -11.50 -11.46 26.19
C PHE A 775 -11.05 -12.90 26.46
N PHE A 776 -10.54 -13.58 25.43
CA PHE A 776 -9.96 -14.92 25.53
C PHE A 776 -8.84 -15.09 24.49
N SER A 777 -7.84 -15.90 24.82
CA SER A 777 -6.69 -16.16 23.96
C SER A 777 -6.90 -17.43 23.13
N VAL A 778 -6.51 -17.36 21.86
CA VAL A 778 -6.52 -18.49 20.93
C VAL A 778 -5.10 -18.73 20.47
N GLU A 779 -4.63 -19.96 20.62
CA GLU A 779 -3.36 -20.40 20.03
C GLU A 779 -3.64 -20.97 18.64
N ALA A 780 -3.02 -20.38 17.62
CA ALA A 780 -3.12 -20.84 16.24
C ALA A 780 -1.87 -21.65 15.89
N LYS A 781 -2.03 -22.97 15.73
CA LYS A 781 -0.95 -23.83 15.27
C LYS A 781 -1.10 -24.10 13.78
N TYR A 782 -0.11 -23.66 13.02
CA TYR A 782 -0.02 -23.87 11.58
C TYR A 782 0.72 -25.18 11.31
N VAL A 783 0.04 -26.15 10.69
CA VAL A 783 0.65 -27.43 10.32
C VAL A 783 0.55 -27.60 8.81
N VAL A 784 1.70 -27.68 8.15
CA VAL A 784 1.82 -28.03 6.73
C VAL A 784 1.97 -29.54 6.63
N ALA A 785 0.91 -30.25 6.23
CA ALA A 785 1.01 -31.67 5.96
C ALA A 785 1.60 -31.90 4.55
N GLY A 786 2.92 -31.80 4.40
CA GLY A 786 3.65 -32.04 3.14
C GLY A 786 4.58 -33.26 3.20
N LEU A 787 5.00 -33.77 2.03
CA LEU A 787 5.83 -34.98 1.84
C LEU A 787 7.26 -34.89 2.40
N PHE A 788 7.66 -33.76 2.98
CA PHE A 788 8.98 -33.56 3.59
C PHE A 788 8.79 -33.11 5.05
N GLY A 789 9.34 -33.90 5.98
CA GLY A 789 9.30 -33.63 7.42
C GLY A 789 10.15 -32.42 7.83
N GLU A 790 9.92 -31.96 9.07
CA GLU A 790 10.44 -30.73 9.71
C GLU A 790 11.98 -30.56 9.78
N ASP A 791 12.78 -31.37 9.09
CA ASP A 791 14.25 -31.33 9.14
C ASP A 791 14.87 -30.57 7.95
N SER A 792 14.47 -29.33 7.75
CA SER A 792 15.29 -28.35 7.04
C SER A 792 15.12 -26.99 7.69
N LYS A 793 15.97 -26.73 8.69
CA LYS A 793 16.18 -25.43 9.32
C LYS A 793 16.81 -24.43 8.36
#